data_AF-A0A4V3HFR8-F1
#
_entry.id   AF-A0A4V3HFR8-F1
#
_cell.length_a   1.000
_cell.length_b   1.000
_cell.length_c   1.000
_cell.angle_alpha   90.00
_cell.angle_beta   90.00
_cell.angle_gamma   90.00
#
_symmetry.space_group_name_H-M   'P 1'
#
loop_
_entity.id
_entity.type
_entity.pdbx_description
1 polymer ?
#
loop_
_entity_poly.entity_id
_entity_poly.type
_entity_poly.pdbx_seq_one_letter_code
_entity_poly.pdbx_strand_id
1 'polypeptide(L)'
;MESLRFTTESYPQAERLRAWRAALDRLGLRSSGGALHGTRALHGTIESRTSIGGFSLSVLTSGAQTLELKTSAADSLQIVLTVDGAATLVVDGRREAVAVHDIVYLPSREHASLVFPTDFRVFIVRVPRAAIGSRLFASSSMRAGRIAADAGIGHVFSGFLASIAESVDTLSISELRPLELALAEFLVACLAGHQHEASISGLTASQAAIFTRVCRTIDERLGDSHISLAAIAQQAGVSSRYLQKLFETVGQSFSAYLRQRRLERCRAELVDPLYERMSISDICFRWGFNDPAHFSRSFREQYQMSPRVFRHEASLELARHLVRRMSRGVPLNAESSLAQTAPAVPRESAPAEDAFASAIPLDAARETNGADDDTIVVRPPAQTRLEPAKSTSAGRRPARPRHHLLRATANTVHWGYFSHDLKAVLEVDSGDTVTIETLTQHASDDWARMVAGDPGAESVFHWTAERKNVDRRGAGPLNASIYGRGAGEGFGVHICTGPVAVRGAEVGDVLEVRILDVHPRRCANPHFAGRAFGSNAAAWWGFHYRELLTEPKPREVITIYELDAELPEHGASFARAVYNYRWTPQRDPFGVVHPTIDYPGVPVDHATVVENHNVLKNVRIPVRPHFGLIAVAPQQDGLIDSIPPSAFGGNLDNWRVARGASVYLTVGVPGALLSIGDPHASQGDSELCGTAIECSLTGDFQLILHKKATLAGQPFADLTYPLVETADEWVLHGFSHPNYLAEFGSHAQSKVYEKSTLDLAMRDAFIKTRRFLMTTKGLSEDEAISLMSVAVDFGVTQVVDGNWGVHAIIRKSMFIDGD
;
A
#
# COMPACT_ATOMS: atom_id res chain seq x y z
N MET A 1 -1.41 10.82 21.96
CA MET A 1 -0.81 10.53 20.66
C MET A 1 -1.91 10.65 19.64
N GLU A 2 -1.78 11.55 18.68
CA GLU A 2 -2.72 11.61 17.56
C GLU A 2 -2.27 10.58 16.53
N SER A 3 -3.11 9.58 16.30
CA SER A 3 -2.98 8.68 15.17
C SER A 3 -4.06 8.99 14.16
N LEU A 4 -3.65 9.19 12.91
CA LEU A 4 -4.58 9.27 11.80
C LEU A 4 -4.47 7.97 11.02
N ARG A 5 -5.61 7.29 10.84
CA ARG A 5 -5.72 6.21 9.88
C ARG A 5 -6.91 6.50 8.99
N PHE A 6 -6.67 6.53 7.69
CA PHE A 6 -7.65 6.92 6.68
C PHE A 6 -7.59 5.94 5.51
N THR A 7 -8.76 5.60 4.97
CA THR A 7 -8.90 4.90 3.70
C THR A 7 -10.07 5.48 2.93
N THR A 8 -9.91 5.67 1.62
CA THR A 8 -11.01 6.07 0.74
C THR A 8 -12.13 5.04 0.71
N GLU A 9 -11.85 3.77 1.03
CA GLU A 9 -12.85 2.70 1.09
C GLU A 9 -13.92 2.93 2.16
N SER A 10 -13.66 3.81 3.13
CA SER A 10 -14.65 4.20 4.14
C SER A 10 -15.82 5.03 3.59
N TYR A 11 -15.68 5.59 2.39
CA TYR A 11 -16.61 6.57 1.85
C TYR A 11 -17.28 6.09 0.55
N PRO A 12 -18.54 6.47 0.31
CA PRO A 12 -19.19 6.27 -0.98
C PRO A 12 -18.38 6.92 -2.11
N GLN A 13 -18.39 6.33 -3.31
CA GLN A 13 -17.61 6.80 -4.47
C GLN A 13 -17.66 8.32 -4.69
N ALA A 14 -18.85 8.93 -4.59
CA ALA A 14 -19.06 10.36 -4.79
C ALA A 14 -18.33 11.25 -3.78
N GLU A 15 -18.06 10.74 -2.57
CA GLU A 15 -17.44 11.50 -1.49
C GLU A 15 -15.94 11.27 -1.35
N ARG A 16 -15.41 10.18 -1.93
CA ARG A 16 -14.00 9.77 -1.77
C ARG A 16 -13.02 10.88 -2.10
N LEU A 17 -13.26 11.63 -3.18
CA LEU A 17 -12.38 12.73 -3.58
C LEU A 17 -12.33 13.84 -2.52
N ARG A 18 -13.49 14.23 -1.98
CA ARG A 18 -13.58 15.25 -0.95
C ARG A 18 -12.90 14.77 0.34
N ALA A 19 -13.18 13.53 0.74
CA ALA A 19 -12.57 12.93 1.93
C ALA A 19 -11.04 12.79 1.80
N TRP A 20 -10.55 12.37 0.63
CA TRP A 20 -9.13 12.27 0.32
C TRP A 20 -8.42 13.62 0.42
N ARG A 21 -8.98 14.67 -0.21
CA ARG A 21 -8.43 16.03 -0.10
C ARG A 21 -8.40 16.52 1.34
N ALA A 22 -9.46 16.28 2.11
CA ALA A 22 -9.50 16.63 3.53
C ALA A 22 -8.47 15.85 4.37
N ALA A 23 -8.17 14.59 4.01
CA ALA A 23 -7.14 13.80 4.68
C ALA A 23 -5.73 14.28 4.35
N LEU A 24 -5.45 14.58 3.07
CA LEU A 24 -4.19 15.21 2.64
C LEU A 24 -3.97 16.57 3.33
N ASP A 25 -5.02 17.36 3.47
CA ASP A 25 -4.97 18.66 4.13
C ASP A 25 -4.46 18.57 5.57
N ARG A 26 -4.80 17.49 6.31
CA ARG A 26 -4.29 17.23 7.67
C ARG A 26 -2.79 16.93 7.71
N LEU A 27 -2.23 16.46 6.60
CA LEU A 27 -0.79 16.25 6.43
C LEU A 27 -0.05 17.51 5.93
N GLY A 28 -0.76 18.62 5.72
CA GLY A 28 -0.19 19.83 5.11
C GLY A 28 0.04 19.71 3.61
N LEU A 29 -0.61 18.75 2.96
CA LEU A 29 -0.52 18.50 1.53
C LEU A 29 -1.78 18.97 0.82
N ARG A 30 -1.64 19.37 -0.44
CA ARG A 30 -2.75 19.57 -1.38
C ARG A 30 -2.50 18.75 -2.63
N SER A 31 -3.57 18.18 -3.19
CA SER A 31 -3.53 17.53 -4.49
C SER A 31 -3.93 18.54 -5.56
N SER A 32 -3.04 18.82 -6.53
CA SER A 32 -3.23 19.75 -7.64
C SER A 32 -3.16 19.03 -8.99
N GLY A 33 -3.68 19.65 -10.05
CA GLY A 33 -3.62 19.10 -11.41
C GLY A 33 -4.84 18.25 -11.81
N GLY A 34 -5.21 18.41 -13.09
CA GLY A 34 -6.44 17.88 -13.69
C GLY A 34 -6.48 16.36 -13.73
N ALA A 35 -7.69 15.85 -13.51
CA ALA A 35 -8.04 14.45 -13.58
C ALA A 35 -7.31 13.53 -12.57
N LEU A 36 -7.93 13.38 -11.39
CA LEU A 36 -8.27 12.02 -10.92
C LEU A 36 -9.26 11.30 -11.89
N HIS A 37 -9.34 11.73 -13.17
CA HIS A 37 -10.09 11.12 -14.27
C HIS A 37 -9.22 10.04 -14.91
N GLY A 38 -8.80 9.07 -14.10
CA GLY A 38 -8.77 7.72 -14.62
C GLY A 38 -10.21 7.23 -14.74
N THR A 39 -10.43 6.26 -15.61
CA THR A 39 -11.59 5.36 -15.53
C THR A 39 -11.69 4.63 -14.18
N ARG A 40 -10.60 4.66 -13.39
CA ARG A 40 -10.39 4.00 -12.11
C ARG A 40 -10.98 4.77 -10.92
N ALA A 41 -11.65 4.07 -10.02
CA ALA A 41 -12.10 4.64 -8.75
C ALA A 41 -10.88 5.05 -7.89
N LEU A 42 -10.96 6.22 -7.24
CA LEU A 42 -9.91 6.70 -6.35
C LEU A 42 -9.71 5.71 -5.19
N HIS A 43 -8.47 5.22 -5.07
CA HIS A 43 -7.97 4.48 -3.92
C HIS A 43 -6.89 5.31 -3.23
N GLY A 44 -6.97 5.43 -1.90
CA GLY A 44 -5.98 6.12 -1.11
C GLY A 44 -6.01 5.72 0.35
N THR A 45 -4.84 5.44 0.92
CA THR A 45 -4.64 5.11 2.34
C THR A 45 -3.62 6.06 2.96
N ILE A 46 -3.87 6.45 4.20
CA ILE A 46 -2.94 7.21 5.03
C ILE A 46 -2.87 6.56 6.40
N GLU A 47 -1.66 6.27 6.83
CA GLU A 47 -1.35 5.93 8.22
C GLU A 47 -0.32 6.91 8.75
N SER A 48 -0.68 7.64 9.81
CA SER A 48 0.18 8.66 10.39
C SER A 48 0.26 8.51 11.90
N ARG A 49 1.49 8.61 12.41
CA ARG A 49 1.80 8.73 13.83
C ARG A 49 2.46 10.08 14.07
N THR A 50 1.93 10.85 15.01
CA THR A 50 2.58 12.06 15.49
C THR A 50 3.23 11.80 16.84
N SER A 51 4.52 12.11 16.91
CA SER A 51 5.33 11.93 18.10
C SER A 51 5.20 13.11 19.07
N ILE A 52 5.66 12.93 20.31
CA ILE A 52 5.69 14.01 21.32
C ILE A 52 6.65 15.13 20.88
N GLY A 53 7.70 14.80 20.12
CA GLY A 53 8.63 15.77 19.55
C GLY A 53 8.04 16.62 18.43
N GLY A 54 6.82 16.31 17.97
CA GLY A 54 6.14 17.00 16.87
C GLY A 54 6.47 16.45 15.49
N PHE A 55 7.24 15.36 15.39
CA PHE A 55 7.46 14.66 14.12
C PHE A 55 6.17 13.96 13.72
N SER A 56 5.77 14.11 12.46
CA SER A 56 4.71 13.30 11.87
C SER A 56 5.34 12.33 10.89
N LEU A 57 5.13 11.03 11.14
CA LEU A 57 5.58 9.93 10.29
C LEU A 57 4.35 9.37 9.59
N SER A 58 4.27 9.52 8.28
CA SER A 58 3.07 9.17 7.51
C SER A 58 3.41 8.29 6.33
N VAL A 59 2.80 7.12 6.24
CA VAL A 59 2.78 6.30 5.03
C VAL A 59 1.54 6.68 4.24
N LEU A 60 1.72 6.94 2.94
CA LEU A 60 0.66 7.33 2.04
C LEU A 60 0.76 6.51 0.76
N THR A 61 -0.34 5.88 0.38
CA THR A 61 -0.49 5.16 -0.90
C THR A 61 -1.68 5.71 -1.66
N SER A 62 -1.55 5.93 -2.96
CA SER A 62 -2.66 6.34 -3.83
C SER A 62 -2.32 6.20 -5.31
N GLY A 63 -3.31 6.44 -6.17
CA GLY A 63 -3.13 6.52 -7.62
C GLY A 63 -2.48 7.83 -8.08
N ALA A 64 -2.15 7.89 -9.37
CA ALA A 64 -1.49 9.01 -10.03
C ALA A 64 -2.10 10.38 -9.67
N GLN A 65 -1.27 11.30 -9.18
CA GLN A 65 -1.65 12.68 -8.86
C GLN A 65 -0.42 13.57 -8.63
N THR A 66 -0.62 14.88 -8.51
CA THR A 66 0.43 15.82 -8.08
C THR A 66 0.17 16.26 -6.64
N LEU A 67 1.19 16.13 -5.78
CA LEU A 67 1.16 16.57 -4.40
C LEU A 67 1.99 17.84 -4.21
N GLU A 68 1.45 18.81 -3.48
CA GLU A 68 2.09 20.09 -3.17
C GLU A 68 2.03 20.39 -1.68
N LEU A 69 3.04 21.08 -1.15
CA LEU A 69 3.01 21.59 0.22
C LEU A 69 2.06 22.79 0.35
N LYS A 70 1.29 22.83 1.43
CA LYS A 70 0.57 24.04 1.83
C LYS A 70 1.51 25.03 2.52
N THR A 71 1.41 26.30 2.14
CA THR A 71 2.11 27.42 2.77
C THR A 71 1.78 27.58 4.26
N SER A 72 0.62 27.09 4.72
CA SER A 72 0.24 27.06 6.15
C SER A 72 1.06 26.08 7.00
N ALA A 73 1.86 25.20 6.39
CA ALA A 73 2.81 24.32 7.09
C ALA A 73 4.15 25.01 7.45
N ALA A 74 4.19 26.35 7.32
CA ALA A 74 5.33 27.28 7.27
C ALA A 74 6.55 27.05 8.18
N ASP A 75 6.43 26.28 9.27
CA ASP A 75 7.49 26.09 10.27
C ASP A 75 8.00 24.65 10.39
N SER A 76 7.91 23.89 9.29
CA SER A 76 8.47 22.52 9.21
C SER A 76 9.25 22.28 7.92
N LEU A 77 10.09 21.24 7.92
CA LEU A 77 10.68 20.66 6.72
C LEU A 77 9.97 19.34 6.46
N GLN A 78 9.54 19.10 5.22
CA GLN A 78 8.94 17.83 4.85
C GLN A 78 9.95 16.99 4.07
N ILE A 79 10.15 15.75 4.51
CA ILE A 79 10.93 14.74 3.81
C ILE A 79 9.94 13.78 3.17
N VAL A 80 10.20 13.38 1.93
CA VAL A 80 9.42 12.39 1.21
C VAL A 80 10.39 11.34 0.67
N LEU A 81 10.27 10.12 1.16
CA LEU A 81 10.92 8.94 0.59
C LEU A 81 9.95 8.30 -0.41
N THR A 82 10.38 8.14 -1.65
CA THR A 82 9.64 7.32 -2.64
C THR A 82 9.87 5.85 -2.30
N VAL A 83 8.85 5.17 -1.80
CA VAL A 83 8.93 3.73 -1.45
C VAL A 83 8.64 2.89 -2.67
N ASP A 84 7.67 3.31 -3.49
CA ASP A 84 7.33 2.66 -4.74
C ASP A 84 6.64 3.63 -5.71
N GLY A 85 6.67 3.28 -6.99
CA GLY A 85 6.16 4.10 -8.10
C GLY A 85 7.18 5.10 -8.64
N ALA A 86 6.79 5.81 -9.70
CA ALA A 86 7.60 6.87 -10.29
C ALA A 86 7.24 8.23 -9.68
N ALA A 87 8.25 9.08 -9.47
CA ALA A 87 8.04 10.43 -8.97
C ALA A 87 8.89 11.45 -9.75
N THR A 88 8.36 12.66 -9.93
CA THR A 88 9.09 13.80 -10.48
C THR A 88 8.95 14.98 -9.55
N LEU A 89 10.07 15.51 -9.08
CA LEU A 89 10.12 16.77 -8.34
C LEU A 89 10.05 17.94 -9.33
N VAL A 90 9.17 18.90 -9.07
CA VAL A 90 9.06 20.14 -9.84
C VAL A 90 9.27 21.34 -8.92
N VAL A 91 10.33 22.12 -9.18
CA VAL A 91 10.74 23.31 -8.42
C VAL A 91 11.12 24.40 -9.42
N ASP A 92 10.55 25.60 -9.29
CA ASP A 92 10.79 26.74 -10.19
C ASP A 92 10.65 26.37 -11.70
N GLY A 93 9.72 25.47 -12.03
CA GLY A 93 9.50 24.96 -13.40
C GLY A 93 10.52 23.92 -13.90
N ARG A 94 11.59 23.65 -13.15
CA ARG A 94 12.54 22.57 -13.44
C ARG A 94 11.95 21.24 -12.98
N ARG A 95 12.12 20.19 -13.80
CA ARG A 95 11.66 18.82 -13.51
C ARG A 95 12.87 17.94 -13.25
N GLU A 96 12.86 17.22 -12.13
CA GLU A 96 13.89 16.25 -11.76
C GLU A 96 13.23 14.90 -11.46
N ALA A 97 13.71 13.82 -12.10
CA ALA A 97 13.23 12.47 -11.83
C ALA A 97 13.70 12.01 -10.45
N VAL A 98 12.82 11.36 -9.70
CA VAL A 98 13.09 10.84 -8.36
C VAL A 98 13.01 9.32 -8.43
N ALA A 99 14.12 8.64 -8.17
CA ALA A 99 14.15 7.18 -8.18
C ALA A 99 13.47 6.62 -6.92
N VAL A 100 13.10 5.34 -6.96
CA VAL A 100 12.69 4.62 -5.75
C VAL A 100 13.85 4.67 -4.74
N HIS A 101 13.50 4.86 -3.48
CA HIS A 101 14.39 5.10 -2.35
C HIS A 101 15.13 6.45 -2.33
N ASP A 102 15.02 7.28 -3.36
CA ASP A 102 15.50 8.66 -3.25
C ASP A 102 14.68 9.45 -2.21
N ILE A 103 15.37 10.41 -1.58
CA ILE A 103 14.78 11.25 -0.55
C ILE A 103 14.63 12.66 -1.12
N VAL A 104 13.40 13.16 -1.12
CA VAL A 104 13.11 14.56 -1.44
C VAL A 104 12.92 15.33 -0.15
N TYR A 105 13.49 16.53 -0.06
CA TYR A 105 13.24 17.44 1.05
C TYR A 105 12.62 18.73 0.52
N LEU A 106 11.55 19.18 1.19
CA LEU A 106 10.68 20.27 0.76
C LEU A 106 10.55 21.30 1.91
N PRO A 107 11.18 22.47 1.79
CA PRO A 107 11.02 23.58 2.74
C PRO A 107 9.64 24.23 2.61
N SER A 108 9.02 24.59 3.73
CA SER A 108 7.65 25.13 3.73
C SER A 108 7.45 26.50 3.06
N ARG A 109 8.53 27.20 2.67
CA ARG A 109 8.49 28.54 2.06
C ARG A 109 8.71 28.55 0.54
N GLU A 110 8.86 27.39 -0.08
CA GLU A 110 9.11 27.28 -1.51
C GLU A 110 7.96 26.55 -2.21
N HIS A 111 7.67 26.96 -3.43
CA HIS A 111 6.67 26.31 -4.26
C HIS A 111 7.29 25.12 -4.98
N ALA A 112 7.11 23.94 -4.38
CA ALA A 112 7.53 22.66 -4.94
C ALA A 112 6.36 21.68 -5.03
N SER A 113 6.38 20.82 -6.04
CA SER A 113 5.40 19.75 -6.23
C SER A 113 6.08 18.42 -6.55
N LEU A 114 5.43 17.33 -6.17
CA LEU A 114 5.80 15.96 -6.53
C LEU A 114 4.72 15.39 -7.43
N VAL A 115 5.08 15.07 -8.67
CA VAL A 115 4.19 14.49 -9.67
C VAL A 115 4.39 12.98 -9.68
N PHE A 116 3.32 12.24 -9.45
CA PHE A 116 3.27 10.78 -9.53
C PHE A 116 2.42 10.40 -10.75
N PRO A 117 3.02 9.89 -11.84
CA PRO A 117 2.29 9.55 -13.06
C PRO A 117 1.56 8.19 -12.97
N THR A 118 1.88 7.38 -11.97
CA THR A 118 1.30 6.05 -11.71
C THR A 118 0.85 5.94 -10.26
N ASP A 119 0.29 4.79 -9.88
CA ASP A 119 0.15 4.41 -8.47
C ASP A 119 1.51 4.53 -7.76
N PHE A 120 1.49 5.00 -6.51
CA PHE A 120 2.69 5.29 -5.75
C PHE A 120 2.49 5.02 -4.25
N ARG A 121 3.60 4.73 -3.58
CA ARG A 121 3.70 4.64 -2.13
C ARG A 121 4.85 5.51 -1.65
N VAL A 122 4.58 6.40 -0.71
CA VAL A 122 5.58 7.32 -0.16
C VAL A 122 5.56 7.30 1.36
N PHE A 123 6.74 7.50 1.95
CA PHE A 123 6.87 7.76 3.36
C PHE A 123 7.23 9.23 3.58
N ILE A 124 6.36 9.92 4.30
CA ILE A 124 6.41 11.36 4.51
C ILE A 124 6.75 11.62 5.97
N VAL A 125 7.83 12.38 6.19
CA VAL A 125 8.22 12.83 7.51
C VAL A 125 8.15 14.35 7.58
N ARG A 126 7.26 14.86 8.42
CA ARG A 126 7.25 16.28 8.78
C ARG A 126 8.17 16.49 9.97
N VAL A 127 9.26 17.20 9.75
CA VAL A 127 10.28 17.53 10.75
C VAL A 127 10.03 18.95 11.26
N PRO A 128 9.76 19.16 12.57
CA PRO A 128 9.64 20.49 13.15
C PRO A 128 10.92 21.30 12.96
N ARG A 129 10.82 22.59 12.59
CA ARG A 129 12.00 23.45 12.41
C ARG A 129 12.88 23.50 13.65
N ALA A 130 12.29 23.48 14.85
CA ALA A 130 13.02 23.48 16.11
C ALA A 130 13.98 22.28 16.28
N ALA A 131 13.75 21.17 15.59
CA ALA A 131 14.62 19.99 15.65
C ALA A 131 15.90 20.14 14.81
N ILE A 132 15.89 21.00 13.79
CA ILE A 132 16.97 21.15 12.80
C ILE A 132 17.55 22.57 12.72
N GLY A 133 16.81 23.58 13.19
CA GLY A 133 17.06 24.99 12.92
C GLY A 133 18.35 25.55 13.52
N SER A 134 18.79 25.05 14.69
CA SER A 134 20.07 25.49 15.29
C SER A 134 21.29 24.80 14.70
N ARG A 135 21.10 23.78 13.84
CA ARG A 135 22.17 22.93 13.29
C ARG A 135 22.40 23.17 11.79
N LEU A 136 21.49 23.88 11.12
CA LEU A 136 21.57 24.23 9.71
C LEU A 136 21.77 25.75 9.59
N PHE A 137 23.01 26.16 9.25
CA PHE A 137 23.48 27.55 9.27
C PHE A 137 22.75 28.51 8.32
N ALA A 138 21.99 27.97 7.35
CA ALA A 138 21.29 28.73 6.32
C ALA A 138 19.83 28.26 6.13
N SER A 139 19.10 28.03 7.23
CA SER A 139 17.71 27.53 7.17
C SER A 139 16.70 28.45 6.46
N SER A 140 17.06 29.70 6.16
CA SER A 140 16.23 30.66 5.41
C SER A 140 16.43 30.63 3.90
N SER A 141 17.49 30.00 3.38
CA SER A 141 17.82 29.93 1.95
C SER A 141 17.81 28.52 1.36
N MET A 142 17.27 27.54 2.11
CA MET A 142 17.19 26.17 1.66
C MET A 142 16.18 26.05 0.52
N ARG A 143 16.63 25.48 -0.61
CA ARG A 143 15.77 25.10 -1.73
C ARG A 143 15.44 23.61 -1.68
N ALA A 144 14.25 23.25 -2.13
CA ALA A 144 13.78 21.90 -2.33
C ALA A 144 14.74 21.15 -3.24
N GLY A 145 14.97 19.88 -2.93
CA GLY A 145 15.95 19.10 -3.65
C GLY A 145 15.83 17.61 -3.37
N ARG A 146 16.70 16.87 -4.03
CA ARG A 146 16.80 15.41 -3.96
C ARG A 146 18.14 15.00 -3.33
N ILE A 147 18.09 14.02 -2.45
CA ILE A 147 19.24 13.31 -1.92
C ILE A 147 19.20 11.91 -2.55
N ALA A 148 20.24 11.59 -3.33
CA ALA A 148 20.37 10.29 -3.97
C ALA A 148 20.60 9.18 -2.92
N ALA A 149 19.98 8.02 -3.14
CA ALA A 149 20.10 6.86 -2.25
C ALA A 149 21.08 5.77 -2.74
N ASP A 150 21.89 6.08 -3.75
CA ASP A 150 22.81 5.15 -4.40
C ASP A 150 24.14 4.96 -3.67
N ALA A 151 24.57 5.93 -2.86
CA ALA A 151 25.81 5.82 -2.09
C ALA A 151 25.85 6.69 -0.81
N GLY A 152 26.83 6.39 0.04
CA GLY A 152 27.20 7.22 1.20
C GLY A 152 26.10 7.33 2.26
N ILE A 153 26.03 8.50 2.91
CA ILE A 153 25.09 8.74 4.01
C ILE A 153 23.63 8.78 3.55
N GLY A 154 23.37 9.15 2.28
CA GLY A 154 22.03 9.15 1.68
C GLY A 154 21.45 7.74 1.60
N HIS A 155 22.26 6.76 1.17
CA HIS A 155 21.87 5.35 1.14
C HIS A 155 21.49 4.83 2.54
N VAL A 156 22.31 5.11 3.56
CA VAL A 156 22.04 4.70 4.95
C VAL A 156 20.77 5.36 5.48
N PHE A 157 20.58 6.66 5.20
CA PHE A 157 19.39 7.38 5.65
C PHE A 157 18.13 6.84 4.97
N SER A 158 18.20 6.53 3.68
CA SER A 158 17.09 5.95 2.93
C SER A 158 16.69 4.57 3.49
N GLY A 159 17.66 3.69 3.74
CA GLY A 159 17.39 2.39 4.38
C GLY A 159 16.76 2.52 5.77
N PHE A 160 17.19 3.51 6.56
CA PHE A 160 16.58 3.82 7.86
C PHE A 160 15.13 4.30 7.72
N LEU A 161 14.86 5.23 6.80
CA LEU A 161 13.50 5.72 6.53
C LEU A 161 12.58 4.60 6.01
N ALA A 162 13.07 3.75 5.11
CA ALA A 162 12.34 2.60 4.59
C ALA A 162 11.98 1.60 5.70
N SER A 163 12.91 1.33 6.62
CA SER A 163 12.65 0.45 7.78
C SER A 163 11.58 1.02 8.71
N ILE A 164 11.59 2.33 8.95
CA ILE A 164 10.52 3.00 9.72
C ILE A 164 9.19 2.88 8.98
N ALA A 165 9.16 3.16 7.67
CA ALA A 165 7.95 3.12 6.85
C ALA A 165 7.23 1.76 6.92
N GLU A 166 7.99 0.66 6.99
CA GLU A 166 7.45 -0.70 7.12
C GLU A 166 6.91 -1.05 8.52
N SER A 167 7.18 -0.21 9.52
CA SER A 167 6.89 -0.47 10.94
C SER A 167 6.04 0.63 11.62
N VAL A 168 5.59 1.66 10.88
CA VAL A 168 4.90 2.85 11.45
C VAL A 168 3.68 2.47 12.30
N ASP A 169 2.96 1.41 11.91
CA ASP A 169 1.75 0.93 12.55
C ASP A 169 2.02 0.27 13.92
N THR A 170 3.16 -0.39 14.06
CA THR A 170 3.57 -1.17 15.24
C THR A 170 4.43 -0.39 16.24
N LEU A 171 5.03 0.74 15.83
CA LEU A 171 5.90 1.54 16.70
C LEU A 171 5.17 2.19 17.88
N SER A 172 5.68 1.97 19.09
CA SER A 172 5.20 2.61 20.32
C SER A 172 5.73 4.04 20.50
N ILE A 173 5.09 4.80 21.39
CA ILE A 173 5.50 6.19 21.71
C ILE A 173 6.95 6.26 22.21
N SER A 174 7.38 5.28 23.00
CA SER A 174 8.73 5.20 23.57
C SER A 174 9.80 4.95 22.50
N GLU A 175 9.46 4.18 21.46
CA GLU A 175 10.38 3.83 20.37
C GLU A 175 10.54 4.98 19.36
N LEU A 176 9.53 5.85 19.23
CA LEU A 176 9.59 7.00 18.31
C LEU A 176 10.67 8.01 18.71
N ARG A 177 10.92 8.24 20.00
CA ARG A 177 11.84 9.31 20.44
C ARG A 177 13.31 9.09 20.03
N PRO A 178 13.91 7.90 20.20
CA PRO A 178 15.22 7.60 19.64
C PRO A 178 15.26 7.75 18.11
N LEU A 179 14.20 7.34 17.41
CA LEU A 179 14.11 7.45 15.95
C LEU A 179 14.12 8.90 15.47
N GLU A 180 13.43 9.81 16.17
CA GLU A 180 13.47 11.25 15.89
C GLU A 180 14.88 11.83 15.94
N LEU A 181 15.64 11.45 16.97
CA LEU A 181 17.01 11.94 17.15
C LEU A 181 17.90 11.45 16.00
N ALA A 182 17.82 10.16 15.67
CA ALA A 182 18.55 9.59 14.54
C ALA A 182 18.14 10.26 13.21
N LEU A 183 16.85 10.47 12.99
CA LEU A 183 16.32 11.12 11.79
C LEU A 183 16.86 12.54 11.63
N ALA A 184 16.85 13.33 12.71
CA ALA A 184 17.39 14.68 12.71
C ALA A 184 18.91 14.68 12.43
N GLU A 185 19.68 13.75 13.00
CA GLU A 185 21.13 13.65 12.73
C GLU A 185 21.43 13.26 11.28
N PHE A 186 20.74 12.26 10.74
CA PHE A 186 20.91 11.86 9.34
C PHE A 186 20.54 12.99 8.38
N LEU A 187 19.42 13.65 8.62
CA LEU A 187 18.98 14.78 7.81
C LEU A 187 20.02 15.91 7.82
N VAL A 188 20.51 16.29 9.00
CA VAL A 188 21.55 17.33 9.12
C VAL A 188 22.83 16.90 8.42
N ALA A 189 23.26 15.65 8.57
CA ALA A 189 24.46 15.13 7.90
C ALA A 189 24.33 15.15 6.36
N CYS A 190 23.18 14.76 5.82
CA CYS A 190 22.92 14.78 4.38
C CYS A 190 22.88 16.22 3.84
N LEU A 191 22.19 17.13 4.53
CA LEU A 191 22.05 18.51 4.09
C LEU A 191 23.34 19.32 4.27
N ALA A 192 24.15 19.05 5.28
CA ALA A 192 25.45 19.71 5.47
C ALA A 192 26.42 19.42 4.31
N GLY A 193 26.34 18.23 3.70
CA GLY A 193 27.12 17.88 2.50
C GLY A 193 26.73 18.69 1.26
N HIS A 194 25.51 19.21 1.19
CA HIS A 194 24.98 19.99 0.06
C HIS A 194 25.19 21.52 0.20
N GLN A 195 25.78 22.00 1.30
CA GLN A 195 25.93 23.44 1.62
C GLN A 195 27.29 24.06 1.24
N HIS A 196 28.04 23.50 0.29
CA HIS A 196 29.41 23.94 0.02
C HIS A 196 29.59 25.35 -0.59
N GLU A 197 28.56 26.21 -0.65
CA GLU A 197 28.66 27.54 -1.27
C GLU A 197 28.18 28.76 -0.44
N ALA A 198 27.76 28.61 0.83
CA ALA A 198 27.35 29.78 1.62
C ALA A 198 28.46 30.28 2.58
N SER A 199 29.00 31.47 2.31
CA SER A 199 30.07 32.13 3.08
C SER A 199 29.62 32.57 4.49
N ILE A 200 30.37 32.19 5.52
CA ILE A 200 30.21 32.69 6.91
C ILE A 200 30.77 34.11 6.99
N SER A 201 29.95 35.07 7.44
CA SER A 201 30.31 36.36 8.07
C SER A 201 31.74 36.90 7.80
N GLY A 202 32.07 37.24 6.55
CA GLY A 202 33.35 37.87 6.19
C GLY A 202 34.58 36.94 6.16
N LEU A 203 34.40 35.64 6.39
CA LEU A 203 35.41 34.61 6.18
C LEU A 203 35.29 34.02 4.77
N THR A 204 36.44 33.74 4.14
CA THR A 204 36.46 32.93 2.91
C THR A 204 35.98 31.50 3.21
N ALA A 205 35.50 30.75 2.22
CA ALA A 205 35.07 29.36 2.40
C ALA A 205 36.15 28.47 3.07
N SER A 206 37.41 28.69 2.73
CA SER A 206 38.56 28.02 3.36
C SER A 206 38.76 28.41 4.83
N GLN A 207 38.58 29.69 5.17
CA GLN A 207 38.67 30.18 6.54
C GLN A 207 37.50 29.68 7.40
N ALA A 208 36.29 29.65 6.86
CA ALA A 208 35.09 29.10 7.49
C ALA A 208 35.25 27.61 7.82
N ALA A 209 35.83 26.82 6.91
CA ALA A 209 36.11 25.40 7.12
C ALA A 209 37.16 25.17 8.23
N ILE A 210 38.23 25.97 8.25
CA ILE A 210 39.26 25.92 9.31
C ILE A 210 38.64 26.32 10.66
N PHE A 211 37.85 27.40 10.69
CA PHE A 211 37.22 27.91 11.89
C PHE A 211 36.21 26.92 12.48
N THR A 212 35.39 26.28 11.64
CA THR A 212 34.44 25.23 12.06
C THR A 212 35.17 24.03 12.66
N ARG A 213 36.29 23.61 12.05
CA ARG A 213 37.12 22.51 12.57
C ARG A 213 37.68 22.83 13.95
N VAL A 214 38.19 24.06 14.13
CA VAL A 214 38.68 24.57 15.42
C VAL A 214 37.57 24.58 16.47
N CYS A 215 36.40 25.15 16.17
CA CYS A 215 35.27 25.20 17.10
C CYS A 215 34.83 23.80 17.56
N ARG A 216 34.83 22.82 16.64
CA ARG A 216 34.58 21.41 16.97
C ARG A 216 35.64 20.83 17.89
N THR A 217 36.92 21.03 17.61
CA THR A 217 38.02 20.54 18.46
C THR A 217 37.98 21.16 19.86
N ILE A 218 37.56 22.43 19.98
CA ILE A 218 37.32 23.07 21.28
C ILE A 218 36.16 22.38 22.00
N ASP A 219 35.04 22.14 21.31
CA ASP A 219 33.85 21.48 21.88
C ASP A 219 34.16 20.05 22.39
N GLU A 220 35.01 19.30 21.69
CA GLU A 220 35.47 17.95 22.08
C GLU A 220 36.36 17.96 23.33
N ARG A 221 37.01 19.09 23.63
CA ARG A 221 38.00 19.23 24.72
C ARG A 221 37.57 20.22 25.80
N LEU A 222 36.29 20.57 25.90
CA LEU A 222 35.82 21.57 26.87
C LEU A 222 36.18 21.22 28.32
N GLY A 223 36.15 19.94 28.68
CA GLY A 223 36.51 19.45 30.02
C GLY A 223 38.00 19.52 30.36
N ASP A 224 38.88 19.74 29.39
CA ASP A 224 40.32 19.86 29.61
C ASP A 224 40.67 21.28 30.06
N SER A 225 40.99 21.46 31.35
CA SER A 225 41.28 22.76 31.93
C SER A 225 42.57 23.42 31.39
N HIS A 226 43.43 22.68 30.67
CA HIS A 226 44.69 23.17 30.09
C HIS A 226 44.59 23.53 28.60
N ILE A 227 43.39 23.51 28.00
CA ILE A 227 43.18 23.92 26.62
C ILE A 227 43.70 25.36 26.38
N SER A 228 44.55 25.52 25.37
CA SER A 228 45.15 26.82 25.01
C SER A 228 45.03 27.08 23.52
N LEU A 229 45.04 28.35 23.13
CA LEU A 229 45.00 28.76 21.72
C LEU A 229 46.15 28.14 20.91
N ALA A 230 47.34 28.03 21.50
CA ALA A 230 48.52 27.45 20.85
C ALA A 230 48.34 25.96 20.55
N ALA A 231 47.81 25.19 21.50
CA ALA A 231 47.54 23.76 21.31
C ALA A 231 46.49 23.52 20.22
N ILE A 232 45.43 24.32 20.20
CA ILE A 232 44.36 24.22 19.19
C ILE A 232 44.86 24.67 17.80
N ALA A 233 45.68 25.71 17.74
CA ALA A 233 46.28 26.19 16.50
C ALA A 233 47.23 25.13 15.89
N GLN A 234 48.09 24.53 16.71
CA GLN A 234 48.98 23.45 16.30
C GLN A 234 48.21 22.25 15.74
N GLN A 235 47.14 21.84 16.43
CA GLN A 235 46.29 20.72 15.99
C GLN A 235 45.51 21.02 14.70
N ALA A 236 45.12 22.28 14.50
CA ALA A 236 44.46 22.75 13.28
C ALA A 236 45.43 23.05 12.13
N GLY A 237 46.75 22.91 12.33
CA GLY A 237 47.77 23.18 11.32
C GLY A 237 47.93 24.67 10.96
N VAL A 238 47.58 25.58 11.88
CA VAL A 238 47.63 27.03 11.67
C VAL A 238 48.45 27.72 12.76
N SER A 239 48.90 28.95 12.50
CA SER A 239 49.57 29.74 13.55
C SER A 239 48.56 30.27 14.58
N SER A 240 48.97 30.39 15.84
CA SER A 240 48.13 30.98 16.90
C SER A 240 47.67 32.40 16.55
N ARG A 241 48.51 33.17 15.85
CA ARG A 241 48.19 34.52 15.37
C ARG A 241 47.09 34.51 14.31
N TYR A 242 47.10 33.52 13.42
CA TYR A 242 46.05 33.34 12.42
C TYR A 242 44.74 32.92 13.08
N LEU A 243 44.79 32.00 14.04
CA LEU A 243 43.61 31.55 14.75
C LEU A 243 42.97 32.66 15.59
N GLN A 244 43.79 33.47 16.26
CA GLN A 244 43.36 34.67 16.97
C GLN A 244 42.62 35.63 16.04
N LYS A 245 43.19 35.88 14.83
CA LYS A 245 42.57 36.73 13.82
C LYS A 245 41.22 36.17 13.33
N LEU A 246 41.07 34.85 13.19
CA LEU A 246 39.79 34.22 12.82
C LEU A 246 38.70 34.47 13.88
N PHE A 247 39.03 34.33 15.17
CA PHE A 247 38.10 34.65 16.27
C PHE A 247 37.72 36.14 16.28
N GLU A 248 38.70 37.03 16.06
CA GLU A 248 38.46 38.48 15.98
C GLU A 248 37.56 38.86 14.80
N THR A 249 37.73 38.21 13.63
CA THR A 249 36.86 38.43 12.46
C THR A 249 35.39 38.10 12.74
N VAL A 250 35.12 37.10 13.61
CA VAL A 250 33.76 36.76 14.05
C VAL A 250 33.34 37.51 15.33
N GLY A 251 34.10 38.52 15.74
CA GLY A 251 33.75 39.43 16.84
C GLY A 251 33.87 38.83 18.24
N GLN A 252 34.69 37.79 18.45
CA GLN A 252 34.94 37.20 19.76
C GLN A 252 36.44 36.94 20.00
N SER A 253 36.85 36.77 21.26
CA SER A 253 38.18 36.21 21.56
C SER A 253 38.06 34.72 21.86
N PHE A 254 39.14 33.95 21.61
CA PHE A 254 39.17 32.52 21.93
C PHE A 254 38.80 32.23 23.39
N SER A 255 39.34 32.99 24.34
CA SER A 255 39.06 32.82 25.77
C SER A 255 37.61 33.16 26.13
N ALA A 256 37.02 34.16 25.47
CA ALA A 256 35.60 34.48 25.65
C ALA A 256 34.71 33.35 25.09
N TYR A 257 35.01 32.86 23.88
CA TYR A 257 34.31 31.74 23.26
C TYR A 257 34.38 30.48 24.13
N LEU A 258 35.58 30.06 24.54
CA LEU A 258 35.78 28.89 25.38
C LEU A 258 35.00 28.99 26.70
N ARG A 259 35.09 30.14 27.38
CA ARG A 259 34.38 30.38 28.63
C ARG A 259 32.86 30.30 28.43
N GLN A 260 32.34 30.91 27.37
CA GLN A 260 30.93 30.84 27.04
C GLN A 260 30.48 29.38 26.83
N ARG A 261 31.21 28.59 26.04
CA ARG A 261 30.88 27.18 25.77
C ARG A 261 30.90 26.32 27.03
N ARG A 262 31.86 26.54 27.93
CA ARG A 262 31.90 25.86 29.23
C ARG A 262 30.73 26.22 30.13
N LEU A 263 30.38 27.52 30.22
CA LEU A 263 29.23 27.99 30.99
C LEU A 263 27.91 27.40 30.47
N GLU A 264 27.76 27.33 29.16
CA GLU A 264 26.59 26.70 28.53
C GLU A 264 26.50 25.22 28.94
N ARG A 265 27.62 24.47 28.94
CA ARG A 265 27.63 23.04 29.30
C ARG A 265 27.25 22.83 30.76
N CYS A 266 27.82 23.62 31.66
CA CYS A 266 27.41 23.63 33.05
C CYS A 266 25.91 23.96 33.19
N ARG A 267 25.41 24.93 32.44
CA ARG A 267 23.99 25.32 32.47
C ARG A 267 23.06 24.19 32.07
N ALA A 268 23.41 23.41 31.05
CA ALA A 268 22.60 22.25 30.64
C ALA A 268 22.60 21.13 31.68
N GLU A 269 23.77 20.76 32.22
CA GLU A 269 23.84 19.68 33.23
C GLU A 269 23.24 20.10 34.58
N LEU A 270 23.18 21.40 34.90
CA LEU A 270 22.56 21.89 36.14
C LEU A 270 21.05 21.60 36.21
N VAL A 271 20.39 21.34 35.09
CA VAL A 271 18.92 21.17 35.01
C VAL A 271 18.50 19.82 34.40
N ASP A 272 19.48 18.95 34.10
CA ASP A 272 19.23 17.61 33.60
C ASP A 272 18.99 16.64 34.78
N PRO A 273 17.84 15.93 34.84
CA PRO A 273 17.56 14.96 35.91
C PRO A 273 18.63 13.89 36.09
N LEU A 274 19.38 13.53 35.03
CA LEU A 274 20.48 12.55 35.12
C LEU A 274 21.64 13.02 36.01
N TYR A 275 21.77 14.33 36.21
CA TYR A 275 22.86 14.94 36.98
C TYR A 275 22.38 15.63 38.27
N GLU A 276 21.13 15.41 38.67
CA GLU A 276 20.52 16.02 39.88
C GLU A 276 21.33 15.73 41.16
N ARG A 277 21.89 14.52 41.26
CA ARG A 277 22.70 14.06 42.40
C ARG A 277 24.15 14.55 42.38
N MET A 278 24.59 15.20 41.30
CA MET A 278 25.97 15.69 41.17
C MET A 278 26.11 17.08 41.80
N SER A 279 27.17 17.31 42.56
CA SER A 279 27.39 18.64 43.15
C SER A 279 27.67 19.68 42.05
N ILE A 280 27.32 20.95 42.31
CA ILE A 280 27.60 22.05 41.37
C ILE A 280 29.10 22.18 41.11
N SER A 281 29.93 21.90 42.12
CA SER A 281 31.38 21.91 42.02
C SER A 281 31.90 20.81 41.08
N ASP A 282 31.32 19.61 41.12
CA ASP A 282 31.71 18.53 40.22
C ASP A 282 31.37 18.84 38.76
N ILE A 283 30.19 19.43 38.50
CA ILE A 283 29.81 19.91 37.16
C ILE A 283 30.78 21.00 36.68
N CYS A 284 31.16 21.92 37.57
CA CYS A 284 32.15 22.96 37.29
C CYS A 284 33.50 22.37 36.85
N PHE A 285 34.07 21.44 37.63
CA PHE A 285 35.36 20.81 37.32
C PHE A 285 35.30 19.95 36.05
N ARG A 286 34.20 19.22 35.85
CA ARG A 286 33.96 18.38 34.66
C ARG A 286 34.07 19.15 33.35
N TRP A 287 33.67 20.43 33.35
CA TRP A 287 33.74 21.30 32.17
C TRP A 287 34.95 22.25 32.18
N GLY A 288 35.99 21.91 32.93
CA GLY A 288 37.31 22.53 32.81
C GLY A 288 37.46 23.87 33.55
N PHE A 289 36.55 24.23 34.45
CA PHE A 289 36.78 25.32 35.42
C PHE A 289 37.60 24.79 36.60
N ASN A 290 38.67 25.49 36.97
CA ASN A 290 39.55 25.08 38.09
C ASN A 290 39.17 25.72 39.44
N ASP A 291 38.20 26.64 39.47
CA ASP A 291 37.78 27.36 40.67
C ASP A 291 36.24 27.54 40.69
N PRO A 292 35.52 26.88 41.61
CA PRO A 292 34.07 27.05 41.79
C PRO A 292 33.61 28.48 42.08
N ALA A 293 34.46 29.31 42.72
CA ALA A 293 34.13 30.71 42.98
C ALA A 293 34.20 31.56 41.70
N HIS A 294 35.22 31.36 40.86
CA HIS A 294 35.30 31.96 39.53
C HIS A 294 34.18 31.48 38.59
N PHE A 295 33.84 30.19 38.61
CA PHE A 295 32.69 29.66 37.88
C PHE A 295 31.38 30.33 38.30
N SER A 296 31.10 30.39 39.60
CA SER A 296 29.85 30.97 40.11
C SER A 296 29.70 32.45 39.75
N ARG A 297 30.81 33.22 39.77
CA ARG A 297 30.82 34.62 39.30
C ARG A 297 30.56 34.73 37.80
N SER A 298 31.28 33.94 36.99
CA SER A 298 31.14 33.94 35.53
C SER A 298 29.74 33.51 35.09
N PHE A 299 29.15 32.52 35.77
CA PHE A 299 27.79 32.04 35.52
C PHE A 299 26.75 33.11 35.88
N ARG A 300 26.94 33.80 37.01
CA ARG A 300 26.05 34.90 37.43
C ARG A 300 26.15 36.10 36.50
N GLU A 301 27.34 36.47 36.04
CA GLU A 301 27.52 37.53 35.04
C GLU A 301 26.79 37.20 33.73
N GLN A 302 26.90 35.96 33.25
CA GLN A 302 26.33 35.56 31.96
C GLN A 302 24.81 35.35 32.01
N TYR A 303 24.29 34.79 33.10
CA TYR A 303 22.89 34.35 33.19
C TYR A 303 22.06 35.07 34.25
N GLN A 304 22.64 36.10 34.89
CA GLN A 304 21.99 36.97 35.89
C GLN A 304 21.47 36.24 37.15
N MET A 305 21.86 34.98 37.36
CA MET A 305 21.52 34.20 38.55
C MET A 305 22.62 33.21 38.93
N SER A 306 22.62 32.75 40.18
CA SER A 306 23.63 31.78 40.63
C SER A 306 23.33 30.36 40.11
N PRO A 307 24.34 29.49 39.91
CA PRO A 307 24.14 28.08 39.52
C PRO A 307 23.15 27.32 40.41
N ARG A 308 23.14 27.61 41.72
CA ARG A 308 22.26 26.94 42.70
C ARG A 308 20.80 27.36 42.52
N VAL A 309 20.56 28.66 42.35
CA VAL A 309 19.23 29.20 42.05
C VAL A 309 18.74 28.66 40.71
N PHE A 310 19.61 28.66 39.69
CA PHE A 310 19.29 28.13 38.37
C PHE A 310 18.88 26.65 38.40
N ARG A 311 19.57 25.81 39.19
CA ARG A 311 19.22 24.38 39.35
C ARG A 311 17.85 24.17 40.01
N HIS A 312 17.46 25.02 40.97
CA HIS A 312 16.20 24.85 41.72
C HIS A 312 15.00 25.51 41.05
N GLU A 313 15.20 26.63 40.34
CA GLU A 313 14.10 27.45 39.78
C GLU A 313 13.85 27.23 38.29
N ALA A 314 14.75 26.54 37.57
CA ALA A 314 14.53 26.26 36.15
C ALA A 314 13.31 25.35 35.96
N SER A 315 12.32 25.82 35.19
CA SER A 315 11.15 25.01 34.85
C SER A 315 11.56 23.77 34.06
N LEU A 316 10.81 22.67 34.21
CA LEU A 316 10.98 21.44 33.41
C LEU A 316 10.96 21.73 31.90
N GLU A 317 10.25 22.77 31.46
CA GLU A 317 10.17 23.22 30.07
C GLU A 317 11.44 23.96 29.61
N LEU A 318 12.01 24.83 30.46
CA LEU A 318 13.29 25.49 30.21
C LEU A 318 14.45 24.49 30.23
N ALA A 319 14.43 23.52 31.13
CA ALA A 319 15.38 22.40 31.20
C ALA A 319 15.36 21.58 29.89
N ARG A 320 14.15 21.24 29.40
CA ARG A 320 13.96 20.56 28.11
C ARG A 320 14.44 21.40 26.92
N HIS A 321 14.26 22.71 26.95
CA HIS A 321 14.68 23.62 25.88
C HIS A 321 16.21 23.79 25.81
N LEU A 322 16.89 23.90 26.96
CA LEU A 322 18.33 24.14 27.03
C LEU A 322 19.15 22.90 26.63
N VAL A 323 18.72 21.71 27.04
CA VAL A 323 19.36 20.45 26.65
C VAL A 323 19.24 20.21 25.13
N ARG A 324 18.15 20.67 24.49
CA ARG A 324 17.91 20.55 23.03
C ARG A 324 18.83 21.43 22.15
N ARG A 325 19.17 22.64 22.61
CA ARG A 325 19.87 23.66 21.79
C ARG A 325 21.39 23.43 21.65
N MET A 326 21.96 22.50 22.43
CA MET A 326 23.39 22.49 22.72
C MET A 326 24.25 21.44 22.00
N SER A 327 23.71 20.79 20.98
CA SER A 327 24.49 19.93 20.08
C SER A 327 25.12 20.74 18.95
N ARG A 328 26.34 21.25 19.23
CA ARG A 328 27.46 21.60 18.31
C ARG A 328 27.55 23.02 17.69
N GLY A 329 28.16 23.94 18.43
CA GLY A 329 29.48 24.54 18.14
C GLY A 329 29.72 25.49 16.95
N VAL A 330 29.17 26.72 16.94
CA VAL A 330 29.74 27.94 16.31
C VAL A 330 29.29 29.18 17.11
N PRO A 331 30.10 30.26 17.27
CA PRO A 331 29.71 31.47 18.01
C PRO A 331 28.52 32.25 17.43
N LEU A 332 27.64 32.74 18.32
CA LEU A 332 26.30 33.31 18.07
C LEU A 332 26.23 34.74 17.51
N ASN A 333 27.34 35.36 17.12
CA ASN A 333 27.32 36.73 16.59
C ASN A 333 27.09 36.74 15.07
N ALA A 334 25.89 36.33 14.65
CA ALA A 334 25.35 36.60 13.32
C ALA A 334 23.91 37.15 13.35
N GLU A 335 23.21 37.07 14.50
CA GLU A 335 21.81 37.55 14.60
C GLU A 335 21.68 38.97 15.21
N SER A 336 22.69 39.47 15.92
CA SER A 336 22.59 40.78 16.61
C SER A 336 22.69 42.01 15.70
N SER A 337 23.03 41.84 14.43
CA SER A 337 23.10 42.93 13.45
C SER A 337 21.79 43.20 12.71
N LEU A 338 20.74 42.40 12.94
CA LEU A 338 19.45 42.51 12.24
C LEU A 338 18.32 43.12 13.11
N ALA A 339 18.60 43.52 14.34
CA ALA A 339 17.61 44.10 15.27
C ALA A 339 17.72 45.63 15.47
N GLN A 340 18.55 46.34 14.68
CA GLN A 340 18.63 47.81 14.69
C GLN A 340 18.34 48.40 13.30
N THR A 341 17.13 48.17 12.80
CA THR A 341 16.50 49.06 11.80
C THR A 341 15.01 49.15 12.12
N ALA A 342 14.68 49.89 13.18
CA ALA A 342 13.34 50.44 13.32
C ALA A 342 13.27 51.72 12.48
N PRO A 343 12.41 51.83 11.46
CA PRO A 343 12.11 53.11 10.86
C PRO A 343 11.28 53.93 11.85
N ALA A 344 11.67 55.18 12.04
CA ALA A 344 10.91 56.17 12.79
C ALA A 344 9.52 56.37 12.18
N VAL A 345 8.51 56.40 13.05
CA VAL A 345 7.13 56.81 12.77
C VAL A 345 7.06 58.33 12.61
N PRO A 346 6.32 58.84 11.61
CA PRO A 346 5.59 60.10 11.76
C PRO A 346 4.08 59.86 11.87
N ARG A 347 3.44 60.71 12.67
CA ARG A 347 2.06 60.67 13.16
C ARG A 347 0.97 61.02 12.12
N GLU A 348 -0.17 60.37 12.32
CA GLU A 348 -1.59 60.80 12.25
C GLU A 348 -2.17 61.52 11.01
N SER A 349 -3.24 60.92 10.45
CA SER A 349 -4.61 61.46 10.58
C SER A 349 -5.66 60.45 10.06
N ALA A 350 -6.81 60.42 10.73
CA ALA A 350 -7.97 59.55 10.48
C ALA A 350 -9.11 60.34 9.77
N PRO A 351 -10.35 59.82 9.62
CA PRO A 351 -10.95 59.46 8.34
C PRO A 351 -12.15 60.36 7.94
N ALA A 352 -12.67 60.19 6.73
CA ALA A 352 -13.97 60.74 6.34
C ALA A 352 -14.83 59.70 5.62
N GLU A 353 -16.09 59.70 6.04
CA GLU A 353 -17.21 58.84 5.70
C GLU A 353 -17.88 59.20 4.36
N ASP A 354 -18.94 58.42 4.10
CA ASP A 354 -20.10 58.67 3.23
C ASP A 354 -19.99 58.28 1.75
N ALA A 355 -21.05 57.81 1.07
CA ALA A 355 -22.36 57.21 1.37
C ALA A 355 -23.07 57.08 0.00
N PHE A 356 -24.22 56.38 0.00
CA PHE A 356 -25.25 56.27 -1.05
C PHE A 356 -24.99 55.27 -2.18
N ALA A 357 -25.75 54.18 -2.40
CA ALA A 357 -27.18 53.82 -2.27
C ALA A 357 -27.95 53.85 -3.61
N SER A 358 -28.67 52.75 -3.86
CA SER A 358 -29.91 52.61 -4.65
C SER A 358 -29.79 52.82 -6.18
N ALA A 359 -30.58 52.22 -7.08
CA ALA A 359 -31.61 51.20 -7.05
C ALA A 359 -31.84 50.70 -8.50
N ILE A 360 -32.40 49.48 -8.57
CA ILE A 360 -33.22 48.77 -9.58
C ILE A 360 -34.24 49.71 -10.31
N PRO A 361 -34.92 49.41 -11.47
CA PRO A 361 -35.14 48.14 -12.23
C PRO A 361 -35.11 48.17 -13.79
N LEU A 362 -35.25 46.95 -14.31
CA LEU A 362 -35.96 46.44 -15.51
C LEU A 362 -36.81 47.39 -16.38
N ASP A 363 -36.69 47.17 -17.69
CA ASP A 363 -37.71 46.85 -18.74
C ASP A 363 -37.14 47.34 -20.10
N ALA A 364 -37.49 46.91 -21.30
CA ALA A 364 -38.26 45.80 -21.87
C ALA A 364 -38.14 45.97 -23.41
N ALA A 365 -37.99 44.86 -24.14
CA ALA A 365 -38.57 44.59 -25.46
C ALA A 365 -38.40 45.51 -26.70
N ARG A 366 -38.22 44.80 -27.83
CA ARG A 366 -38.62 45.06 -29.24
C ARG A 366 -37.56 45.57 -30.25
N GLU A 367 -37.11 44.59 -31.05
CA GLU A 367 -37.17 44.51 -32.52
C GLU A 367 -36.90 45.79 -33.34
N THR A 368 -35.90 45.71 -34.24
CA THR A 368 -36.10 45.83 -35.71
C THR A 368 -34.80 45.55 -36.49
N ASN A 369 -35.01 45.07 -37.72
CA ASN A 369 -34.08 44.47 -38.68
C ASN A 369 -33.10 45.44 -39.38
N GLY A 370 -32.06 44.83 -39.99
CA GLY A 370 -31.35 45.28 -41.21
C GLY A 370 -29.87 45.59 -40.96
N ALA A 371 -28.93 44.68 -41.27
CA ALA A 371 -28.26 44.47 -42.59
C ALA A 371 -27.34 45.66 -42.96
N ASP A 372 -26.09 45.54 -43.43
CA ASP A 372 -25.08 44.52 -43.75
C ASP A 372 -23.72 45.25 -43.47
N ASP A 373 -22.57 44.64 -43.20
CA ASP A 373 -21.61 43.97 -44.11
C ASP A 373 -20.32 43.91 -43.22
N ASP A 374 -19.39 42.97 -43.22
CA ASP A 374 -18.69 42.37 -44.34
C ASP A 374 -17.65 41.39 -43.72
N THR A 375 -17.37 40.26 -44.38
CA THR A 375 -16.04 39.60 -44.55
C THR A 375 -16.08 38.07 -44.75
N ILE A 376 -16.15 37.72 -46.03
CA ILE A 376 -15.20 36.92 -46.83
C ILE A 376 -14.84 35.48 -46.38
N VAL A 377 -15.19 34.58 -47.32
CA VAL A 377 -14.92 33.14 -47.44
C VAL A 377 -13.65 32.87 -48.23
N VAL A 378 -12.89 31.81 -47.87
CA VAL A 378 -12.10 31.00 -48.83
C VAL A 378 -12.27 29.50 -48.55
N ARG A 379 -12.58 28.74 -49.61
CA ARG A 379 -12.84 27.28 -49.69
C ARG A 379 -11.57 26.43 -49.75
N PRO A 380 -11.71 25.09 -49.56
CA PRO A 380 -11.05 24.11 -50.43
C PRO A 380 -12.02 23.04 -51.02
N PRO A 381 -11.55 22.17 -51.96
CA PRO A 381 -12.29 21.75 -53.16
C PRO A 381 -12.93 20.34 -53.14
N ALA A 382 -13.60 20.03 -54.25
CA ALA A 382 -14.51 18.92 -54.46
C ALA A 382 -13.87 17.59 -54.93
N GLN A 383 -14.47 16.51 -54.41
CA GLN A 383 -14.90 15.22 -55.01
C GLN A 383 -14.07 14.51 -56.10
N THR A 384 -13.82 13.22 -55.85
CA THR A 384 -14.00 12.13 -56.82
C THR A 384 -14.70 10.93 -56.17
N ARG A 385 -15.76 10.44 -56.82
CA ARG A 385 -16.72 9.39 -56.41
C ARG A 385 -16.11 7.99 -56.39
N LEU A 386 -16.53 7.17 -55.42
CA LEU A 386 -16.78 5.73 -55.57
C LEU A 386 -18.09 5.37 -54.84
N GLU A 387 -18.84 4.45 -55.43
CA GLU A 387 -20.26 4.10 -55.25
C GLU A 387 -20.72 3.71 -53.82
N PRO A 388 -22.04 3.80 -53.50
CA PRO A 388 -22.55 3.58 -52.15
C PRO A 388 -22.62 2.08 -51.81
N ALA A 389 -21.75 1.63 -50.92
CA ALA A 389 -21.96 0.38 -50.20
C ALA A 389 -23.16 0.55 -49.27
N LYS A 390 -24.16 -0.31 -49.45
CA LYS A 390 -25.40 -0.40 -48.68
C LYS A 390 -25.14 -0.21 -47.18
N SER A 391 -25.58 0.92 -46.66
CA SER A 391 -25.86 1.10 -45.23
C SER A 391 -26.99 0.15 -44.85
N THR A 392 -26.63 -0.99 -44.30
CA THR A 392 -27.54 -1.79 -43.48
C THR A 392 -27.36 -1.38 -42.03
N SER A 393 -27.79 -0.16 -41.68
CA SER A 393 -28.17 0.16 -40.30
C SER A 393 -29.51 -0.53 -40.00
N ALA A 394 -29.50 -1.86 -39.96
CA ALA A 394 -30.58 -2.62 -39.37
C ALA A 394 -30.36 -2.57 -37.85
N GLY A 395 -31.28 -1.94 -37.12
CA GLY A 395 -31.37 -2.12 -35.67
C GLY A 395 -31.37 -3.62 -35.36
N ARG A 396 -30.26 -4.10 -34.80
CA ARG A 396 -30.13 -5.48 -34.36
C ARG A 396 -31.10 -5.62 -33.19
N ARG A 397 -32.25 -6.26 -33.41
CA ARG A 397 -33.04 -6.84 -32.30
C ARG A 397 -32.06 -7.53 -31.35
N PRO A 398 -32.22 -7.44 -30.01
CA PRO A 398 -31.40 -8.22 -29.11
C PRO A 398 -31.47 -9.67 -29.58
N ALA A 399 -30.33 -10.20 -30.02
CA ALA A 399 -30.25 -11.58 -30.43
C ALA A 399 -30.67 -12.43 -29.22
N ARG A 400 -31.43 -13.51 -29.45
CA ARG A 400 -31.74 -14.44 -28.36
C ARG A 400 -30.42 -14.87 -27.68
N PRO A 401 -30.35 -14.90 -26.33
CA PRO A 401 -29.17 -15.38 -25.63
C PRO A 401 -28.68 -16.70 -26.21
N ARG A 402 -27.39 -16.77 -26.49
CA ARG A 402 -26.73 -17.97 -27.02
C ARG A 402 -26.17 -18.79 -25.86
N HIS A 403 -25.92 -20.05 -26.16
CA HIS A 403 -25.23 -20.95 -25.26
C HIS A 403 -23.88 -21.34 -25.86
N HIS A 404 -22.83 -21.33 -25.05
CA HIS A 404 -21.46 -21.66 -25.41
C HIS A 404 -20.92 -22.76 -24.50
N LEU A 405 -19.98 -23.57 -25.01
CA LEU A 405 -19.26 -24.56 -24.22
C LEU A 405 -17.76 -24.24 -24.28
N LEU A 406 -17.15 -24.06 -23.11
CA LEU A 406 -15.72 -23.88 -22.94
C LEU A 406 -15.14 -25.07 -22.17
N ARG A 407 -14.48 -25.97 -22.90
CA ARG A 407 -13.82 -27.16 -22.32
C ARG A 407 -12.50 -26.79 -21.66
N ALA A 408 -12.11 -27.54 -20.63
CA ALA A 408 -10.80 -27.42 -20.00
C ALA A 408 -9.76 -28.22 -20.81
N THR A 409 -8.85 -27.51 -21.48
CA THR A 409 -7.77 -28.09 -22.30
C THR A 409 -6.53 -27.20 -22.18
N ALA A 410 -5.36 -27.69 -22.58
CA ALA A 410 -4.14 -26.87 -22.54
C ALA A 410 -4.21 -25.55 -23.34
N ASN A 411 -5.16 -25.40 -24.27
CA ASN A 411 -5.33 -24.19 -25.09
C ASN A 411 -6.37 -23.22 -24.54
N THR A 412 -7.15 -23.64 -23.55
CA THR A 412 -8.28 -22.89 -22.99
C THR A 412 -8.10 -22.54 -21.53
N VAL A 413 -6.99 -23.00 -20.93
CA VAL A 413 -6.59 -22.67 -19.57
C VAL A 413 -5.28 -21.91 -19.56
N HIS A 414 -5.11 -21.07 -18.55
CA HIS A 414 -3.84 -20.59 -18.07
C HIS A 414 -3.67 -21.03 -16.61
N TRP A 415 -2.44 -21.16 -16.12
CA TRP A 415 -2.18 -21.83 -14.84
C TRP A 415 -1.38 -20.93 -13.91
N GLY A 416 -2.02 -20.50 -12.82
CA GLY A 416 -1.37 -19.83 -11.70
C GLY A 416 -1.22 -18.32 -11.84
N TYR A 417 -1.90 -17.67 -12.78
CA TYR A 417 -1.81 -16.22 -12.91
C TYR A 417 -3.02 -15.59 -13.59
N PHE A 418 -3.18 -14.28 -13.46
CA PHE A 418 -4.05 -13.44 -14.28
C PHE A 418 -3.21 -12.42 -15.05
N SER A 419 -3.71 -11.96 -16.19
CA SER A 419 -3.14 -10.82 -16.90
C SER A 419 -4.17 -10.25 -17.87
N HIS A 420 -4.20 -8.93 -17.99
CA HIS A 420 -5.04 -8.26 -19.00
C HIS A 420 -4.49 -8.39 -20.42
N ASP A 421 -3.26 -8.88 -20.59
CA ASP A 421 -2.65 -9.14 -21.89
C ASP A 421 -3.00 -10.53 -22.45
N LEU A 422 -3.71 -11.36 -21.67
CA LEU A 422 -4.16 -12.67 -22.15
C LEU A 422 -5.21 -12.52 -23.25
N LYS A 423 -4.99 -13.23 -24.36
CA LYS A 423 -5.97 -13.32 -25.43
C LYS A 423 -7.18 -14.12 -24.95
N ALA A 424 -8.37 -13.55 -25.13
CA ALA A 424 -9.61 -14.25 -24.86
C ALA A 424 -9.74 -15.54 -25.70
N VAL A 425 -10.12 -16.64 -25.05
CA VAL A 425 -10.36 -17.95 -25.69
C VAL A 425 -11.81 -18.09 -26.16
N LEU A 426 -12.70 -17.26 -25.63
CA LEU A 426 -14.10 -17.15 -26.00
C LEU A 426 -14.54 -15.68 -25.89
N GLU A 427 -15.41 -15.22 -26.78
CA GLU A 427 -16.06 -13.91 -26.71
C GLU A 427 -17.58 -14.11 -26.76
N VAL A 428 -18.30 -13.51 -25.81
CA VAL A 428 -19.76 -13.66 -25.66
C VAL A 428 -20.47 -12.30 -25.60
N ASP A 429 -21.77 -12.29 -25.84
CA ASP A 429 -22.61 -11.10 -25.64
C ASP A 429 -23.26 -11.14 -24.23
N SER A 430 -23.57 -9.97 -23.67
CA SER A 430 -24.29 -9.90 -22.39
C SER A 430 -25.63 -10.65 -22.45
N GLY A 431 -25.90 -11.47 -21.44
CA GLY A 431 -27.07 -12.34 -21.33
C GLY A 431 -26.83 -13.78 -21.83
N ASP A 432 -25.75 -14.03 -22.57
CA ASP A 432 -25.37 -15.38 -23.01
C ASP A 432 -25.10 -16.31 -21.82
N THR A 433 -25.26 -17.61 -22.08
CA THR A 433 -24.89 -18.67 -21.14
C THR A 433 -23.63 -19.40 -21.61
N VAL A 434 -22.80 -19.84 -20.67
CA VAL A 434 -21.57 -20.56 -20.94
C VAL A 434 -21.47 -21.73 -19.98
N THR A 435 -21.36 -22.96 -20.50
CA THR A 435 -20.87 -24.09 -19.72
C THR A 435 -19.35 -24.04 -19.71
N ILE A 436 -18.73 -23.94 -18.53
CA ILE A 436 -17.28 -23.88 -18.36
C ILE A 436 -16.85 -25.11 -17.57
N GLU A 437 -16.04 -25.95 -18.19
CA GLU A 437 -15.35 -27.05 -17.51
C GLU A 437 -14.13 -26.49 -16.78
N THR A 438 -13.89 -26.92 -15.54
CA THR A 438 -12.70 -26.56 -14.77
C THR A 438 -12.00 -27.82 -14.27
N LEU A 439 -10.70 -27.69 -13.99
CA LEU A 439 -9.88 -28.76 -13.44
C LEU A 439 -9.27 -28.28 -12.13
N THR A 440 -9.24 -29.14 -11.12
CA THR A 440 -8.41 -28.87 -9.94
C THR A 440 -6.93 -29.06 -10.27
N GLN A 441 -6.07 -28.20 -9.75
CA GLN A 441 -4.61 -28.32 -9.82
C GLN A 441 -4.07 -29.56 -9.11
N HIS A 442 -4.85 -30.17 -8.21
CA HIS A 442 -4.48 -31.35 -7.44
C HIS A 442 -4.81 -32.68 -8.14
N ALA A 443 -5.27 -32.68 -9.40
CA ALA A 443 -5.64 -33.91 -10.09
C ALA A 443 -4.48 -34.92 -10.24
N SER A 444 -3.23 -34.45 -10.24
CA SER A 444 -2.05 -35.33 -10.32
C SER A 444 -1.69 -36.01 -9.00
N ASP A 445 -2.37 -35.69 -7.90
CA ASP A 445 -2.21 -36.36 -6.61
C ASP A 445 -2.68 -37.83 -6.66
N ASP A 446 -3.64 -38.14 -7.54
CA ASP A 446 -3.98 -39.52 -7.93
C ASP A 446 -4.36 -39.52 -9.42
N TRP A 447 -3.34 -39.74 -10.26
CA TRP A 447 -3.47 -39.75 -11.72
C TRP A 447 -4.55 -40.73 -12.19
N ALA A 448 -4.66 -41.91 -11.58
CA ALA A 448 -5.57 -42.96 -12.00
C ALA A 448 -7.05 -42.56 -11.77
N ARG A 449 -7.33 -41.68 -10.81
CA ARG A 449 -8.68 -41.22 -10.47
C ARG A 449 -9.08 -39.93 -11.14
N MET A 450 -8.16 -38.99 -11.28
CA MET A 450 -8.52 -37.61 -11.64
C MET A 450 -7.98 -37.18 -13.01
N VAL A 451 -7.11 -37.98 -13.66
CA VAL A 451 -6.55 -37.64 -14.98
C VAL A 451 -6.73 -38.75 -16.02
N ALA A 452 -6.36 -39.99 -15.69
CA ALA A 452 -6.29 -41.09 -16.66
C ALA A 452 -7.62 -41.32 -17.41
N GLY A 453 -7.56 -41.30 -18.74
CA GLY A 453 -8.70 -41.51 -19.62
C GLY A 453 -9.57 -40.26 -19.84
N ASP A 454 -9.29 -39.14 -19.17
CA ASP A 454 -9.96 -37.87 -19.39
C ASP A 454 -9.15 -37.00 -20.37
N PRO A 455 -9.62 -36.78 -21.61
CA PRO A 455 -8.83 -36.05 -22.62
C PRO A 455 -8.53 -34.60 -22.26
N GLY A 456 -9.40 -33.94 -21.48
CA GLY A 456 -9.20 -32.57 -21.02
C GLY A 456 -8.13 -32.50 -19.94
N ALA A 457 -8.24 -33.36 -18.93
CA ALA A 457 -7.25 -33.46 -17.86
C ALA A 457 -5.89 -33.92 -18.40
N GLU A 458 -5.84 -34.97 -19.23
CA GLU A 458 -4.60 -35.43 -19.87
C GLU A 458 -3.98 -34.33 -20.73
N SER A 459 -4.78 -33.54 -21.45
CA SER A 459 -4.27 -32.40 -22.22
C SER A 459 -3.55 -31.39 -21.33
N VAL A 460 -4.14 -30.99 -20.21
CA VAL A 460 -3.59 -29.97 -19.29
C VAL A 460 -2.40 -30.50 -18.47
N PHE A 461 -2.51 -31.72 -17.95
CA PHE A 461 -1.52 -32.33 -17.07
C PHE A 461 -0.38 -33.05 -17.81
N HIS A 462 -0.45 -33.21 -19.14
CA HIS A 462 0.60 -33.86 -19.93
C HIS A 462 1.98 -33.27 -19.62
N TRP A 463 2.84 -34.12 -19.06
CA TRP A 463 4.21 -33.80 -18.70
C TRP A 463 5.08 -35.05 -18.85
N THR A 464 6.03 -35.01 -19.79
CA THR A 464 7.07 -36.02 -20.01
C THR A 464 8.45 -35.38 -19.86
N ALA A 465 9.53 -36.17 -19.99
CA ALA A 465 10.89 -35.64 -19.94
C ALA A 465 11.20 -34.64 -21.06
N GLU A 466 10.45 -34.68 -22.16
CA GLU A 466 10.67 -33.85 -23.35
C GLU A 466 9.73 -32.65 -23.42
N ARG A 467 8.52 -32.76 -22.87
CA ARG A 467 7.48 -31.74 -23.06
C ARG A 467 6.49 -31.69 -21.90
N LYS A 468 6.08 -30.45 -21.62
CA LYS A 468 4.94 -30.12 -20.78
C LYS A 468 3.95 -29.27 -21.57
N ASN A 469 2.67 -29.65 -21.60
CA ASN A 469 1.67 -28.96 -22.44
C ASN A 469 1.36 -27.55 -21.92
N VAL A 470 1.14 -27.43 -20.61
CA VAL A 470 1.00 -26.14 -19.91
C VAL A 470 2.27 -25.94 -19.08
N ASP A 471 3.27 -25.32 -19.70
CA ASP A 471 4.61 -25.21 -19.12
C ASP A 471 4.65 -24.22 -17.95
N ARG A 472 4.27 -22.96 -18.20
CA ARG A 472 4.11 -21.93 -17.17
C ARG A 472 3.03 -22.34 -16.17
N ARG A 473 3.42 -22.47 -14.91
CA ARG A 473 2.52 -22.58 -13.75
C ARG A 473 2.94 -21.56 -12.70
N GLY A 474 2.23 -20.45 -12.65
CA GLY A 474 2.52 -19.30 -11.80
C GLY A 474 2.98 -18.03 -12.55
N ALA A 475 2.91 -16.91 -11.84
CA ALA A 475 3.32 -15.57 -12.26
C ALA A 475 4.84 -15.34 -12.24
N GLY A 476 5.63 -16.29 -11.73
CA GLY A 476 7.09 -16.20 -11.65
C GLY A 476 7.81 -16.25 -13.01
N PRO A 477 9.16 -16.24 -13.02
CA PRO A 477 9.94 -16.26 -14.24
C PRO A 477 9.85 -17.61 -14.98
N LEU A 478 9.92 -17.58 -16.32
CA LEU A 478 9.87 -18.81 -17.14
C LEU A 478 11.10 -19.71 -16.98
N ASN A 479 12.26 -19.11 -16.74
CA ASN A 479 13.53 -19.83 -16.61
C ASN A 479 13.77 -20.36 -15.18
N ALA A 480 12.78 -20.26 -14.29
CA ALA A 480 12.88 -20.69 -12.89
C ALA A 480 14.12 -20.14 -12.15
N SER A 481 14.49 -18.88 -12.39
CA SER A 481 15.74 -18.28 -11.90
C SER A 481 15.81 -18.02 -10.39
N ILE A 482 14.72 -18.18 -9.64
CA ILE A 482 14.63 -17.87 -8.20
C ILE A 482 14.85 -19.15 -7.39
N TYR A 483 14.00 -20.17 -7.55
CA TYR A 483 14.05 -21.44 -6.79
C TYR A 483 14.36 -22.67 -7.65
N GLY A 484 14.33 -22.57 -8.99
CA GLY A 484 14.61 -23.71 -9.86
C GLY A 484 13.51 -24.77 -9.92
N ARG A 485 12.27 -24.44 -9.56
CA ARG A 485 11.14 -25.39 -9.48
C ARG A 485 10.47 -25.74 -10.81
N GLY A 486 10.62 -24.87 -11.82
CA GLY A 486 9.93 -24.97 -13.10
C GLY A 486 9.39 -23.61 -13.56
N ALA A 487 8.94 -23.52 -14.82
CA ALA A 487 8.45 -22.26 -15.39
C ALA A 487 7.28 -21.68 -14.58
N GLY A 488 7.37 -20.40 -14.20
CA GLY A 488 6.39 -19.73 -13.33
C GLY A 488 6.59 -19.97 -11.82
N GLU A 489 7.46 -20.91 -11.45
CA GLU A 489 7.88 -21.23 -10.07
C GLU A 489 6.80 -21.61 -9.06
N GLY A 490 5.56 -21.81 -9.51
CA GLY A 490 4.43 -22.06 -8.62
C GLY A 490 3.99 -20.82 -7.83
N PHE A 491 4.34 -19.60 -8.29
CA PHE A 491 3.79 -18.36 -7.74
C PHE A 491 2.37 -18.16 -8.26
N GLY A 492 1.45 -18.89 -7.65
CA GLY A 492 0.10 -19.09 -8.14
C GLY A 492 -0.07 -20.50 -8.69
N VAL A 493 -1.15 -21.16 -8.27
CA VAL A 493 -1.29 -22.61 -8.40
C VAL A 493 -2.57 -23.06 -9.12
N HIS A 494 -3.52 -22.16 -9.36
CA HIS A 494 -4.84 -22.53 -9.84
C HIS A 494 -4.89 -22.68 -11.36
N ILE A 495 -5.57 -23.74 -11.85
CA ILE A 495 -5.91 -23.84 -13.27
C ILE A 495 -7.11 -22.93 -13.54
N CYS A 496 -6.92 -21.94 -14.40
CA CYS A 496 -7.92 -20.92 -14.71
C CYS A 496 -8.42 -21.11 -16.14
N THR A 497 -9.68 -21.52 -16.30
CA THR A 497 -10.30 -21.66 -17.62
C THR A 497 -10.79 -20.30 -18.11
N GLY A 498 -10.35 -19.89 -19.29
CA GLY A 498 -10.56 -18.54 -19.82
C GLY A 498 -9.29 -17.93 -20.44
N PRO A 499 -9.23 -16.60 -20.61
CA PRO A 499 -10.28 -15.64 -20.27
C PRO A 499 -11.43 -15.63 -21.29
N VAL A 500 -12.65 -15.40 -20.80
CA VAL A 500 -13.86 -15.12 -21.57
C VAL A 500 -14.05 -13.61 -21.66
N ALA A 501 -14.06 -13.07 -22.87
CA ALA A 501 -14.37 -11.67 -23.11
C ALA A 501 -15.89 -11.45 -23.22
N VAL A 502 -16.40 -10.42 -22.55
CA VAL A 502 -17.80 -9.98 -22.70
C VAL A 502 -17.84 -8.73 -23.56
N ARG A 503 -18.51 -8.82 -24.72
CA ARG A 503 -18.53 -7.75 -25.72
C ARG A 503 -19.14 -6.48 -25.13
N GLY A 504 -18.42 -5.36 -25.27
CA GLY A 504 -18.85 -4.05 -24.81
C GLY A 504 -18.63 -3.77 -23.31
N ALA A 505 -17.98 -4.69 -22.59
CA ALA A 505 -17.54 -4.44 -21.22
C ALA A 505 -16.39 -3.42 -21.20
N GLU A 506 -16.54 -2.37 -20.40
CA GLU A 506 -15.61 -1.25 -20.27
C GLU A 506 -15.26 -1.01 -18.80
N VAL A 507 -14.15 -0.31 -18.55
CA VAL A 507 -13.68 -0.05 -17.19
C VAL A 507 -14.73 0.70 -16.36
N GLY A 508 -15.07 0.14 -15.21
CA GLY A 508 -16.08 0.67 -14.29
C GLY A 508 -17.50 0.18 -14.52
N ASP A 509 -17.74 -0.67 -15.53
CA ASP A 509 -18.93 -1.52 -15.58
C ASP A 509 -18.87 -2.59 -14.48
N VAL A 510 -19.97 -3.32 -14.29
CA VAL A 510 -20.03 -4.50 -13.41
C VAL A 510 -20.41 -5.72 -14.24
N LEU A 511 -19.63 -6.79 -14.12
CA LEU A 511 -19.97 -8.10 -14.65
C LEU A 511 -20.66 -8.92 -13.56
N GLU A 512 -21.90 -9.29 -13.80
CA GLU A 512 -22.65 -10.27 -13.00
C GLU A 512 -22.44 -11.66 -13.62
N VAL A 513 -21.93 -12.58 -12.81
CA VAL A 513 -21.72 -14.00 -13.15
C VAL A 513 -22.72 -14.82 -12.34
N ARG A 514 -23.83 -15.22 -12.97
CA ARG A 514 -24.82 -16.10 -12.33
C ARG A 514 -24.39 -17.55 -12.47
N ILE A 515 -24.31 -18.27 -11.37
CA ILE A 515 -24.00 -19.70 -11.36
C ILE A 515 -25.32 -20.46 -11.40
N LEU A 516 -25.71 -20.96 -12.57
CA LEU A 516 -27.00 -21.61 -12.80
C LEU A 516 -26.99 -23.06 -12.30
N ASP A 517 -25.90 -23.78 -12.56
CA ASP A 517 -25.70 -25.16 -12.12
C ASP A 517 -24.21 -25.50 -11.93
N VAL A 518 -23.94 -26.54 -11.16
CA VAL A 518 -22.59 -27.02 -10.85
C VAL A 518 -22.58 -28.55 -10.75
N HIS A 519 -21.66 -29.19 -11.48
CA HIS A 519 -21.55 -30.64 -11.55
C HIS A 519 -20.12 -31.11 -11.29
N PRO A 520 -19.91 -32.15 -10.45
CA PRO A 520 -18.62 -32.82 -10.37
C PRO A 520 -18.21 -33.45 -11.72
N ARG A 521 -16.96 -33.24 -12.11
CA ARG A 521 -16.39 -33.86 -13.31
C ARG A 521 -16.21 -35.35 -13.03
N ARG A 522 -16.84 -36.18 -13.85
CA ARG A 522 -16.82 -37.64 -13.71
C ARG A 522 -15.40 -38.19 -13.88
N CYS A 523 -15.05 -39.15 -13.04
CA CYS A 523 -13.87 -39.99 -13.24
C CYS A 523 -14.00 -40.74 -14.57
N ALA A 524 -13.01 -40.60 -15.45
CA ALA A 524 -12.97 -41.29 -16.74
C ALA A 524 -12.50 -42.74 -16.62
N ASN A 525 -11.89 -43.12 -15.49
CA ASN A 525 -11.44 -44.48 -15.26
C ASN A 525 -12.65 -45.43 -15.05
N PRO A 526 -12.82 -46.46 -15.89
CA PRO A 526 -13.98 -47.36 -15.83
C PRO A 526 -14.09 -48.13 -14.52
N HIS A 527 -13.01 -48.29 -13.75
CA HIS A 527 -13.03 -48.91 -12.43
C HIS A 527 -13.83 -48.11 -11.39
N PHE A 528 -14.04 -46.82 -11.62
CA PHE A 528 -14.71 -45.91 -10.69
C PHE A 528 -15.92 -45.23 -11.33
N ALA A 529 -16.61 -45.94 -12.23
CA ALA A 529 -17.76 -45.43 -12.96
C ALA A 529 -18.82 -44.79 -12.01
N GLY A 530 -19.30 -43.61 -12.37
CA GLY A 530 -20.29 -42.85 -11.60
C GLY A 530 -19.73 -42.05 -10.42
N ARG A 531 -18.41 -42.09 -10.19
CA ARG A 531 -17.74 -41.34 -9.12
C ARG A 531 -17.02 -40.11 -9.65
N ALA A 532 -16.83 -39.14 -8.76
CA ALA A 532 -15.85 -38.07 -8.88
C ALA A 532 -14.91 -38.14 -7.67
N PHE A 533 -13.71 -37.62 -7.83
CA PHE A 533 -12.69 -37.63 -6.79
C PHE A 533 -12.11 -36.23 -6.61
N GLY A 534 -11.67 -35.95 -5.41
CA GLY A 534 -10.92 -34.75 -5.10
C GLY A 534 -9.79 -35.03 -4.12
N SER A 535 -8.85 -34.10 -4.05
CA SER A 535 -7.75 -34.10 -3.10
C SER A 535 -8.00 -33.10 -1.98
N ASN A 536 -7.44 -33.32 -0.82
CA ASN A 536 -7.28 -32.29 0.20
C ASN A 536 -5.84 -32.35 0.67
N ALA A 537 -5.08 -31.32 0.34
CA ALA A 537 -3.69 -31.18 0.72
C ALA A 537 -3.60 -30.36 2.01
N ALA A 538 -3.33 -31.03 3.12
CA ALA A 538 -2.85 -30.38 4.32
C ALA A 538 -1.39 -29.96 4.08
N ALA A 539 -1.20 -28.72 3.64
CA ALA A 539 0.01 -28.28 2.97
C ALA A 539 0.84 -27.29 3.79
N TRP A 540 2.07 -27.00 3.32
CA TRP A 540 3.03 -26.15 4.04
C TRP A 540 2.59 -24.69 4.21
N TRP A 541 1.68 -24.20 3.35
CA TRP A 541 1.07 -22.87 3.44
C TRP A 541 -0.17 -22.84 4.35
N GLY A 542 -0.69 -23.99 4.75
CA GLY A 542 -1.87 -24.07 5.62
C GLY A 542 -1.62 -23.50 7.00
N PHE A 543 -2.62 -22.83 7.57
CA PHE A 543 -2.55 -22.20 8.90
C PHE A 543 -2.09 -23.16 10.01
N HIS A 544 -2.47 -24.44 9.89
CA HIS A 544 -2.12 -25.50 10.84
C HIS A 544 -0.65 -25.96 10.82
N TYR A 545 0.15 -25.65 9.79
CA TYR A 545 1.37 -26.39 9.44
C TYR A 545 2.43 -26.42 10.57
N ARG A 546 2.52 -25.34 11.35
CA ARG A 546 3.46 -25.21 12.48
C ARG A 546 2.90 -25.70 13.82
N GLU A 547 1.65 -26.11 13.86
CA GLU A 547 0.89 -26.47 15.08
C GLU A 547 0.69 -27.99 15.24
N LEU A 548 1.35 -28.80 14.41
CA LEU A 548 1.24 -30.27 14.47
C LEU A 548 1.73 -30.82 15.82
N LEU A 549 1.08 -31.85 16.35
CA LEU A 549 1.45 -32.49 17.63
C LEU A 549 2.28 -33.77 17.49
N THR A 550 2.09 -34.54 16.43
CA THR A 550 2.75 -35.84 16.21
C THR A 550 3.91 -35.74 15.23
N GLU A 551 4.90 -36.64 15.34
CA GLU A 551 6.00 -36.76 14.38
C GLU A 551 5.58 -37.49 13.08
N PRO A 552 6.30 -37.24 11.96
CA PRO A 552 7.32 -36.21 11.78
C PRO A 552 6.72 -34.80 11.69
N LYS A 553 7.42 -33.80 12.23
CA LYS A 553 7.12 -32.38 12.04
C LYS A 553 8.30 -31.63 11.38
N PRO A 554 8.04 -30.70 10.45
CA PRO A 554 6.76 -30.51 9.76
C PRO A 554 6.47 -31.64 8.75
N ARG A 555 5.24 -31.73 8.24
CA ARG A 555 4.87 -32.67 7.15
C ARG A 555 3.63 -32.17 6.40
N GLU A 556 3.46 -32.67 5.19
CA GLU A 556 2.27 -32.47 4.38
C GLU A 556 1.52 -33.79 4.19
N VAL A 557 0.20 -33.73 4.07
CA VAL A 557 -0.67 -34.90 3.95
C VAL A 557 -1.70 -34.67 2.87
N ILE A 558 -1.73 -35.56 1.87
CA ILE A 558 -2.79 -35.61 0.88
C ILE A 558 -3.86 -36.58 1.36
N THR A 559 -5.13 -36.17 1.35
CA THR A 559 -6.28 -37.03 1.61
C THR A 559 -7.17 -37.06 0.37
N ILE A 560 -7.36 -38.24 -0.22
CA ILE A 560 -8.24 -38.43 -1.38
C ILE A 560 -9.67 -38.66 -0.91
N TYR A 561 -10.61 -37.93 -1.49
CA TYR A 561 -12.04 -38.04 -1.26
C TYR A 561 -12.77 -38.55 -2.48
N GLU A 562 -13.83 -39.31 -2.26
CA GLU A 562 -14.79 -39.72 -3.28
C GLU A 562 -16.17 -39.09 -3.01
N LEU A 563 -16.89 -38.81 -4.09
CA LEU A 563 -18.30 -38.42 -4.08
C LEU A 563 -19.04 -39.01 -5.30
N ASP A 564 -20.37 -39.06 -5.22
CA ASP A 564 -21.20 -39.33 -6.39
C ASP A 564 -21.03 -38.20 -7.42
N ALA A 565 -20.80 -38.55 -8.69
CA ALA A 565 -20.68 -37.55 -9.74
C ALA A 565 -22.04 -36.97 -10.17
N GLU A 566 -23.13 -37.68 -9.88
CA GLU A 566 -24.50 -37.17 -10.01
C GLU A 566 -24.98 -36.73 -8.64
N LEU A 567 -25.00 -35.42 -8.44
CA LEU A 567 -25.56 -34.85 -7.24
C LEU A 567 -27.10 -34.89 -7.33
N PRO A 568 -27.80 -35.26 -6.25
CA PRO A 568 -29.25 -35.24 -6.25
C PRO A 568 -29.77 -33.81 -6.37
N GLU A 569 -30.89 -33.61 -7.09
CA GLU A 569 -31.54 -32.29 -7.19
C GLU A 569 -32.01 -31.77 -5.81
N HIS A 570 -32.38 -32.69 -4.92
CA HIS A 570 -32.86 -32.42 -3.57
C HIS A 570 -32.24 -33.37 -2.55
N GLY A 571 -31.92 -32.86 -1.36
CA GLY A 571 -31.33 -33.63 -0.27
C GLY A 571 -29.81 -33.49 -0.14
N ALA A 572 -29.25 -34.06 0.92
CA ALA A 572 -27.83 -33.92 1.22
C ALA A 572 -26.98 -34.95 0.46
N SER A 573 -25.94 -34.47 -0.23
CA SER A 573 -24.85 -35.29 -0.76
C SER A 573 -23.65 -35.25 0.18
N PHE A 574 -22.86 -36.33 0.19
CA PHE A 574 -21.73 -36.46 1.11
C PHE A 574 -20.49 -37.03 0.41
N ALA A 575 -19.34 -36.44 0.71
CA ALA A 575 -18.04 -36.98 0.37
C ALA A 575 -17.53 -37.92 1.46
N ARG A 576 -16.65 -38.86 1.08
CA ARG A 576 -16.01 -39.83 1.97
C ARG A 576 -14.53 -39.90 1.68
N ALA A 577 -13.70 -40.00 2.71
CA ALA A 577 -12.27 -40.19 2.51
C ALA A 577 -11.99 -41.64 2.05
N VAL A 578 -11.16 -41.78 1.02
CA VAL A 578 -10.75 -43.07 0.47
C VAL A 578 -9.48 -43.54 1.17
N TYR A 579 -8.46 -42.69 1.18
CA TYR A 579 -7.18 -42.90 1.85
C TYR A 579 -6.46 -41.56 2.04
N ASN A 580 -5.40 -41.54 2.85
CA ASN A 580 -4.44 -40.46 2.85
C ASN A 580 -3.01 -40.99 2.73
N TYR A 581 -2.08 -40.13 2.34
CA TYR A 581 -0.65 -40.40 2.38
C TYR A 581 0.11 -39.14 2.77
N ARG A 582 1.29 -39.31 3.37
CA ARG A 582 2.21 -38.20 3.61
C ARG A 582 2.97 -37.91 2.32
N TRP A 583 3.10 -36.64 1.97
CA TRP A 583 3.97 -36.24 0.87
C TRP A 583 5.40 -36.73 1.15
N THR A 584 5.99 -37.38 0.15
CA THR A 584 7.42 -37.71 0.11
C THR A 584 8.04 -36.95 -1.07
N PRO A 585 9.37 -36.69 -1.09
CA PRO A 585 9.98 -35.96 -2.18
C PRO A 585 9.66 -36.56 -3.55
N GLN A 586 8.93 -35.82 -4.38
CA GLN A 586 8.54 -36.25 -5.72
C GLN A 586 9.54 -35.72 -6.75
N ARG A 587 9.90 -36.54 -7.73
CA ARG A 587 10.72 -36.10 -8.86
C ARG A 587 9.83 -35.87 -10.06
N ASP A 588 9.80 -34.65 -10.58
CA ASP A 588 9.05 -34.34 -11.78
C ASP A 588 9.68 -34.99 -13.03
N PRO A 589 8.97 -35.04 -14.17
CA PRO A 589 9.50 -35.61 -15.41
C PRO A 589 10.75 -34.91 -15.97
N PHE A 590 11.02 -33.65 -15.60
CA PHE A 590 12.24 -32.92 -15.97
C PHE A 590 13.40 -33.19 -15.01
N GLY A 591 13.17 -33.96 -13.94
CA GLY A 591 14.17 -34.38 -12.98
C GLY A 591 14.31 -33.46 -11.76
N VAL A 592 13.51 -32.40 -11.64
CA VAL A 592 13.47 -31.54 -10.45
C VAL A 592 12.85 -32.32 -9.29
N VAL A 593 13.40 -32.18 -8.09
CA VAL A 593 12.87 -32.84 -6.89
C VAL A 593 12.11 -31.81 -6.06
N HIS A 594 10.91 -32.17 -5.64
CA HIS A 594 9.97 -31.36 -4.87
C HIS A 594 9.80 -31.97 -3.47
N PRO A 595 10.59 -31.53 -2.47
CA PRO A 595 10.53 -32.07 -1.11
C PRO A 595 9.21 -31.78 -0.40
N THR A 596 8.55 -30.70 -0.82
CA THR A 596 7.23 -30.25 -0.39
C THR A 596 6.35 -30.02 -1.62
N ILE A 597 5.07 -29.75 -1.42
CA ILE A 597 4.14 -29.33 -2.49
C ILE A 597 4.49 -27.89 -2.89
N ASP A 598 5.55 -27.70 -3.66
CA ASP A 598 6.10 -26.37 -3.98
C ASP A 598 5.93 -25.95 -5.46
N TYR A 599 5.40 -26.85 -6.29
CA TYR A 599 5.07 -26.62 -7.68
C TYR A 599 3.79 -27.39 -8.04
N PRO A 600 2.78 -26.75 -8.67
CA PRO A 600 1.49 -27.37 -8.87
C PRO A 600 1.52 -28.43 -9.98
N GLY A 601 0.70 -29.46 -9.86
CA GLY A 601 0.49 -30.48 -10.88
C GLY A 601 1.69 -31.41 -11.13
N VAL A 602 2.57 -31.58 -10.14
CA VAL A 602 3.64 -32.59 -10.18
C VAL A 602 2.99 -33.98 -10.08
N PRO A 603 3.29 -34.91 -11.01
CA PRO A 603 2.76 -36.27 -10.93
C PRO A 603 3.36 -37.00 -9.73
N VAL A 604 2.50 -37.50 -8.84
CA VAL A 604 2.94 -38.28 -7.67
C VAL A 604 3.26 -39.71 -8.10
N ASP A 605 4.44 -40.20 -7.74
CA ASP A 605 4.79 -41.62 -7.85
C ASP A 605 4.25 -42.38 -6.64
N HIS A 606 3.12 -43.07 -6.84
CA HIS A 606 2.47 -43.86 -5.78
C HIS A 606 3.36 -44.99 -5.22
N ALA A 607 4.44 -45.40 -5.90
CA ALA A 607 5.40 -46.35 -5.34
C ALA A 607 6.27 -45.75 -4.22
N THR A 608 6.31 -44.41 -4.11
CA THR A 608 7.14 -43.68 -3.14
C THR A 608 6.39 -43.21 -1.90
N VAL A 609 5.07 -43.39 -1.88
CA VAL A 609 4.20 -43.00 -0.75
C VAL A 609 3.60 -44.24 -0.09
N VAL A 610 3.09 -44.06 1.13
CA VAL A 610 2.38 -45.13 1.85
C VAL A 610 0.95 -44.69 2.05
N GLU A 611 0.04 -45.34 1.34
CA GLU A 611 -1.40 -45.11 1.48
C GLU A 611 -1.92 -45.71 2.80
N ASN A 612 -2.66 -44.89 3.53
CA ASN A 612 -3.37 -45.27 4.74
C ASN A 612 -4.87 -45.20 4.45
N HIS A 613 -5.50 -46.37 4.35
CA HIS A 613 -6.94 -46.52 4.09
C HIS A 613 -7.74 -46.53 5.39
N ASN A 614 -9.07 -46.45 5.29
CA ASN A 614 -10.01 -46.38 6.42
C ASN A 614 -9.85 -45.11 7.29
N VAL A 615 -9.33 -44.03 6.69
CA VAL A 615 -9.24 -42.72 7.35
C VAL A 615 -10.62 -42.07 7.41
N LEU A 616 -10.86 -41.26 8.45
CA LEU A 616 -12.16 -40.62 8.71
C LEU A 616 -13.35 -41.60 8.60
N LYS A 617 -13.14 -42.85 9.03
CA LYS A 617 -14.16 -43.90 8.92
C LYS A 617 -15.45 -43.47 9.61
N ASN A 618 -16.58 -43.61 8.89
CA ASN A 618 -17.92 -43.22 9.32
C ASN A 618 -18.17 -41.70 9.44
N VAL A 619 -17.26 -40.86 8.94
CA VAL A 619 -17.52 -39.41 8.79
C VAL A 619 -18.17 -39.17 7.42
N ARG A 620 -19.26 -38.41 7.41
CA ARG A 620 -19.93 -37.94 6.19
C ARG A 620 -19.71 -36.44 6.06
N ILE A 621 -19.01 -36.03 5.00
CA ILE A 621 -18.69 -34.61 4.78
C ILE A 621 -19.74 -34.03 3.84
N PRO A 622 -20.53 -33.03 4.26
CA PRO A 622 -21.50 -32.40 3.37
C PRO A 622 -20.83 -31.85 2.13
N VAL A 623 -21.38 -32.18 0.96
CA VAL A 623 -20.90 -31.65 -0.33
C VAL A 623 -21.46 -30.24 -0.53
N ARG A 624 -20.59 -29.30 -0.89
CA ARG A 624 -20.88 -27.89 -1.13
C ARG A 624 -20.10 -27.45 -2.38
N PRO A 625 -20.53 -27.85 -3.59
CA PRO A 625 -19.78 -27.60 -4.81
C PRO A 625 -19.73 -26.10 -5.10
N HIS A 626 -18.52 -25.56 -5.26
CA HIS A 626 -18.30 -24.14 -5.53
C HIS A 626 -17.00 -23.95 -6.30
N PHE A 627 -16.82 -22.74 -6.83
CA PHE A 627 -15.57 -22.31 -7.43
C PHE A 627 -14.85 -21.41 -6.43
N GLY A 628 -13.68 -21.84 -5.94
CA GLY A 628 -12.79 -21.01 -5.14
C GLY A 628 -12.37 -19.76 -5.93
N LEU A 629 -12.13 -19.94 -7.23
CA LEU A 629 -11.66 -18.90 -8.12
C LEU A 629 -12.70 -18.45 -9.17
N ILE A 630 -13.14 -17.19 -9.06
CA ILE A 630 -13.87 -16.46 -10.11
C ILE A 630 -13.28 -15.05 -10.19
N ALA A 631 -12.75 -14.67 -11.36
CA ALA A 631 -12.01 -13.42 -11.51
C ALA A 631 -12.22 -12.75 -12.86
N VAL A 632 -12.34 -11.43 -12.86
CA VAL A 632 -12.06 -10.61 -14.06
C VAL A 632 -10.58 -10.25 -14.07
N ALA A 633 -9.99 -9.99 -15.24
CA ALA A 633 -8.58 -9.65 -15.29
C ALA A 633 -8.30 -8.33 -14.52
N PRO A 634 -7.28 -8.31 -13.65
CA PRO A 634 -6.84 -7.10 -12.99
C PRO A 634 -6.28 -6.11 -14.03
N GLN A 635 -6.37 -4.82 -13.72
CA GLN A 635 -5.88 -3.75 -14.59
C GLN A 635 -4.37 -3.47 -14.42
N GLN A 636 -3.73 -4.13 -13.47
CA GLN A 636 -2.32 -3.98 -13.18
C GLN A 636 -1.48 -4.74 -14.21
N ASP A 637 -0.40 -4.11 -14.65
CA ASP A 637 0.53 -4.67 -15.63
C ASP A 637 1.21 -5.96 -15.14
N GLY A 638 1.52 -6.84 -16.09
CA GLY A 638 2.27 -8.07 -15.85
C GLY A 638 1.38 -9.27 -15.51
N LEU A 639 2.00 -10.26 -14.87
CA LEU A 639 1.34 -11.48 -14.42
C LEU A 639 1.04 -11.34 -12.93
N ILE A 640 -0.22 -11.57 -12.56
CA ILE A 640 -0.71 -11.47 -11.19
C ILE A 640 -0.94 -12.88 -10.65
N ASP A 641 -0.28 -13.24 -9.55
CA ASP A 641 -0.46 -14.49 -8.81
C ASP A 641 -1.94 -14.82 -8.59
N SER A 642 -2.35 -16.05 -8.91
CA SER A 642 -3.74 -16.50 -8.78
C SER A 642 -4.17 -16.78 -7.34
N ILE A 643 -3.24 -16.86 -6.38
CA ILE A 643 -3.53 -17.20 -4.98
C ILE A 643 -4.25 -16.04 -4.27
N PRO A 644 -3.71 -14.81 -4.16
CA PRO A 644 -4.35 -13.80 -3.31
C PRO A 644 -5.63 -13.22 -3.94
N PRO A 645 -6.80 -13.29 -3.27
CA PRO A 645 -8.00 -12.60 -3.73
C PRO A 645 -7.88 -11.08 -3.60
N SER A 646 -8.67 -10.36 -4.38
CA SER A 646 -8.79 -8.91 -4.26
C SER A 646 -10.08 -8.37 -4.90
N ALA A 647 -10.10 -7.07 -5.21
CA ALA A 647 -11.23 -6.37 -5.80
C ALA A 647 -11.72 -6.96 -7.14
N PHE A 648 -10.84 -7.65 -7.87
CA PHE A 648 -11.15 -8.29 -9.16
C PHE A 648 -11.78 -9.69 -9.02
N GLY A 649 -12.02 -10.15 -7.79
CA GLY A 649 -12.34 -11.55 -7.49
C GLY A 649 -11.07 -12.31 -7.14
N GLY A 650 -10.81 -13.41 -7.84
CA GLY A 650 -9.65 -14.28 -7.58
C GLY A 650 -10.05 -15.47 -6.70
N ASN A 651 -9.11 -15.97 -5.89
CA ASN A 651 -9.31 -17.08 -4.95
C ASN A 651 -10.11 -16.65 -3.72
N LEU A 652 -11.42 -16.58 -3.88
CA LEU A 652 -12.32 -16.13 -2.81
C LEU A 652 -12.45 -17.19 -1.72
N ASP A 653 -12.43 -18.46 -2.11
CA ASP A 653 -12.60 -19.64 -1.25
C ASP A 653 -13.78 -19.48 -0.30
N ASN A 654 -14.88 -18.99 -0.87
CA ASN A 654 -16.15 -18.93 -0.18
C ASN A 654 -17.06 -20.02 -0.73
N TRP A 655 -17.37 -21.01 0.10
CA TRP A 655 -18.20 -22.15 -0.30
C TRP A 655 -19.61 -21.77 -0.79
N ARG A 656 -20.02 -20.52 -0.58
CA ARG A 656 -21.28 -19.93 -1.04
C ARG A 656 -21.24 -19.46 -2.50
N VAL A 657 -20.06 -19.44 -3.15
CA VAL A 657 -19.88 -19.17 -4.59
C VAL A 657 -20.28 -20.41 -5.41
N ALA A 658 -21.55 -20.76 -5.28
CA ALA A 658 -22.12 -22.04 -5.68
C ALA A 658 -23.36 -21.84 -6.55
N ARG A 659 -23.97 -22.95 -6.98
CA ARG A 659 -25.27 -22.97 -7.68
C ARG A 659 -26.29 -22.05 -7.02
N GLY A 660 -26.92 -21.19 -7.83
CA GLY A 660 -27.93 -20.22 -7.41
C GLY A 660 -27.37 -18.88 -6.93
N ALA A 661 -26.05 -18.74 -6.79
CA ALA A 661 -25.41 -17.48 -6.46
C ALA A 661 -25.11 -16.64 -7.70
N SER A 662 -25.09 -15.32 -7.53
CA SER A 662 -24.58 -14.35 -8.51
C SER A 662 -23.37 -13.65 -7.92
N VAL A 663 -22.28 -13.59 -8.68
CA VAL A 663 -21.06 -12.86 -8.31
C VAL A 663 -20.95 -11.59 -9.13
N TYR A 664 -20.83 -10.45 -8.47
CA TYR A 664 -20.68 -9.15 -9.10
C TYR A 664 -19.23 -8.67 -8.98
N LEU A 665 -18.61 -8.43 -10.14
CA LEU A 665 -17.20 -8.04 -10.26
C LEU A 665 -17.08 -6.73 -11.03
N THR A 666 -16.33 -5.77 -10.48
CA THR A 666 -16.06 -4.50 -11.18
C THR A 666 -15.10 -4.73 -12.33
N VAL A 667 -15.50 -4.34 -13.54
CA VAL A 667 -14.68 -4.49 -14.76
C VAL A 667 -13.49 -3.56 -14.69
N GLY A 668 -12.28 -4.14 -14.60
CA GLY A 668 -11.02 -3.41 -14.55
C GLY A 668 -10.40 -3.12 -15.93
N VAL A 669 -10.73 -3.92 -16.94
CA VAL A 669 -10.17 -3.83 -18.30
C VAL A 669 -11.23 -4.08 -19.38
N PRO A 670 -11.05 -3.57 -20.61
CA PRO A 670 -11.97 -3.85 -21.71
C PRO A 670 -12.21 -5.35 -21.92
N GLY A 671 -13.47 -5.73 -22.11
CA GLY A 671 -13.88 -7.12 -22.26
C GLY A 671 -13.98 -7.92 -20.96
N ALA A 672 -13.62 -7.35 -19.80
CA ALA A 672 -13.57 -7.97 -18.47
C ALA A 672 -12.58 -9.14 -18.32
N LEU A 673 -12.47 -10.03 -19.32
CA LEU A 673 -11.57 -11.18 -19.35
C LEU A 673 -11.78 -12.12 -18.14
N LEU A 674 -13.00 -12.66 -18.04
CA LEU A 674 -13.42 -13.56 -16.97
C LEU A 674 -12.68 -14.91 -17.03
N SER A 675 -12.09 -15.35 -15.92
CA SER A 675 -11.57 -16.70 -15.74
C SER A 675 -12.21 -17.37 -14.52
N ILE A 676 -12.45 -18.67 -14.62
CA ILE A 676 -13.02 -19.50 -13.55
C ILE A 676 -12.13 -20.72 -13.34
N GLY A 677 -11.88 -21.07 -12.08
CA GLY A 677 -10.95 -22.13 -11.71
C GLY A 677 -11.18 -22.60 -10.28
N ASP A 678 -10.17 -23.27 -9.74
CA ASP A 678 -10.11 -23.75 -8.36
C ASP A 678 -11.41 -24.41 -7.87
N PRO A 679 -11.85 -25.49 -8.53
CA PRO A 679 -13.14 -26.10 -8.25
C PRO A 679 -13.09 -26.98 -6.99
N HIS A 680 -14.06 -26.79 -6.09
CA HIS A 680 -14.11 -27.43 -4.78
C HIS A 680 -15.39 -28.23 -4.60
N ALA A 681 -15.28 -29.51 -4.23
CA ALA A 681 -16.43 -30.33 -3.86
C ALA A 681 -17.02 -29.92 -2.49
N SER A 682 -16.18 -29.46 -1.57
CA SER A 682 -16.61 -28.91 -0.29
C SER A 682 -15.48 -28.19 0.43
N GLN A 683 -15.82 -27.22 1.27
CA GLN A 683 -14.89 -26.47 2.11
C GLN A 683 -15.59 -26.03 3.40
N GLY A 684 -14.80 -25.81 4.45
CA GLY A 684 -15.22 -25.11 5.66
C GLY A 684 -14.81 -23.63 5.63
N ASP A 685 -15.58 -22.79 6.29
CA ASP A 685 -15.21 -21.39 6.56
C ASP A 685 -13.86 -21.39 7.33
N SER A 686 -12.78 -20.95 6.66
CA SER A 686 -11.34 -20.85 7.03
C SER A 686 -10.36 -21.55 6.09
N GLU A 687 -10.77 -22.62 5.40
CA GLU A 687 -9.86 -23.45 4.59
C GLU A 687 -8.56 -23.85 5.32
N LEU A 688 -8.68 -24.15 6.60
CA LEU A 688 -7.60 -24.16 7.58
C LEU A 688 -6.30 -24.89 7.16
N CYS A 689 -6.41 -26.01 6.44
CA CYS A 689 -5.26 -26.84 6.08
C CYS A 689 -4.51 -26.38 4.83
N GLY A 690 -4.99 -25.34 4.14
CA GLY A 690 -4.41 -24.79 2.92
C GLY A 690 -5.23 -25.06 1.66
N THR A 691 -6.14 -26.03 1.70
CA THR A 691 -6.97 -26.41 0.53
C THR A 691 -8.34 -26.91 0.97
N ALA A 692 -9.28 -26.91 0.03
CA ALA A 692 -10.59 -27.54 0.15
C ALA A 692 -10.55 -29.04 -0.18
N ILE A 693 -11.71 -29.66 -0.44
CA ILE A 693 -11.75 -30.87 -1.26
C ILE A 693 -11.68 -30.43 -2.73
N GLU A 694 -10.45 -30.30 -3.19
CA GLU A 694 -10.00 -29.95 -4.54
C GLU A 694 -10.53 -30.95 -5.56
N CYS A 695 -11.56 -30.59 -6.32
CA CYS A 695 -12.30 -31.52 -7.17
C CYS A 695 -12.78 -30.84 -8.43
N SER A 696 -12.37 -31.34 -9.60
CA SER A 696 -12.79 -30.80 -10.91
C SER A 696 -14.32 -30.69 -11.02
N LEU A 697 -14.81 -29.52 -11.45
CA LEU A 697 -16.24 -29.24 -11.63
C LEU A 697 -16.52 -28.77 -13.06
N THR A 698 -17.79 -28.75 -13.43
CA THR A 698 -18.31 -28.08 -14.62
C THR A 698 -19.47 -27.20 -14.18
N GLY A 699 -19.42 -25.92 -14.52
CA GLY A 699 -20.45 -24.96 -14.14
C GLY A 699 -21.19 -24.42 -15.35
N ASP A 700 -22.48 -24.17 -15.18
CA ASP A 700 -23.29 -23.43 -16.13
C ASP A 700 -23.46 -21.99 -15.63
N PHE A 701 -23.08 -21.02 -16.45
CA PHE A 701 -23.05 -19.63 -16.08
C PHE A 701 -23.91 -18.79 -17.01
N GLN A 702 -24.54 -17.73 -16.50
CA GLN A 702 -25.05 -16.61 -17.31
C GLN A 702 -24.21 -15.37 -17.02
N LEU A 703 -23.73 -14.72 -18.08
CA LEU A 703 -22.87 -13.53 -17.97
C LEU A 703 -23.66 -12.29 -18.33
N ILE A 704 -23.86 -11.37 -17.38
CA ILE A 704 -24.67 -10.16 -17.58
C ILE A 704 -23.78 -8.94 -17.31
N LEU A 705 -23.65 -8.09 -18.33
CA LEU A 705 -22.94 -6.83 -18.22
C LEU A 705 -23.89 -5.71 -17.79
N HIS A 706 -23.57 -5.08 -16.67
CA HIS A 706 -24.24 -3.87 -16.17
C HIS A 706 -23.38 -2.65 -16.49
N LYS A 707 -23.90 -1.75 -17.31
CA LYS A 707 -23.15 -0.56 -17.73
C LYS A 707 -23.04 0.43 -16.58
N LYS A 708 -21.89 1.07 -16.42
CA LYS A 708 -21.62 2.08 -15.39
C LYS A 708 -22.73 3.14 -15.28
N ALA A 709 -23.27 3.58 -16.41
CA ALA A 709 -24.33 4.59 -16.48
C ALA A 709 -25.68 4.13 -15.90
N THR A 710 -25.91 2.82 -15.75
CA THR A 710 -27.17 2.25 -15.25
C THR A 710 -27.06 1.69 -13.84
N LEU A 711 -25.90 1.83 -13.18
CA LEU A 711 -25.65 1.25 -11.86
C LEU A 711 -26.36 1.99 -10.72
N ALA A 712 -26.76 3.26 -10.91
CA ALA A 712 -27.33 4.06 -9.85
C ALA A 712 -28.54 3.36 -9.18
N GLY A 713 -28.52 3.29 -7.85
CA GLY A 713 -29.56 2.62 -7.05
C GLY A 713 -29.46 1.09 -6.98
N GLN A 714 -28.52 0.47 -7.70
CA GLN A 714 -28.28 -0.97 -7.60
C GLN A 714 -27.40 -1.29 -6.36
N PRO A 715 -27.57 -2.47 -5.73
CA PRO A 715 -26.77 -2.90 -4.59
C PRO A 715 -25.28 -3.06 -4.92
N PHE A 716 -24.95 -3.18 -6.20
CA PHE A 716 -23.59 -3.31 -6.73
C PHE A 716 -23.08 -2.01 -7.40
N ALA A 717 -23.66 -0.84 -7.08
CA ALA A 717 -23.29 0.42 -7.73
C ALA A 717 -21.89 0.95 -7.36
N ASP A 718 -21.45 0.70 -6.13
CA ASP A 718 -20.17 1.20 -5.56
C ASP A 718 -19.28 0.02 -5.12
N LEU A 719 -19.10 -0.94 -6.02
CA LEU A 719 -18.25 -2.10 -5.79
C LEU A 719 -16.77 -1.77 -5.97
N THR A 720 -16.02 -2.09 -4.92
CA THR A 720 -14.54 -2.19 -4.91
C THR A 720 -14.09 -3.56 -4.42
N TYR A 721 -15.01 -4.52 -4.42
CA TYR A 721 -14.88 -5.85 -3.88
C TYR A 721 -15.87 -6.78 -4.58
N PRO A 722 -15.61 -8.10 -4.56
CA PRO A 722 -16.57 -9.08 -5.06
C PRO A 722 -17.78 -9.14 -4.12
N LEU A 723 -18.97 -8.89 -4.68
CA LEU A 723 -20.24 -9.07 -3.98
C LEU A 723 -20.87 -10.38 -4.45
N VAL A 724 -21.30 -11.22 -3.50
CA VAL A 724 -22.06 -12.43 -3.80
C VAL A 724 -23.50 -12.21 -3.35
N GLU A 725 -24.45 -12.59 -4.19
CA GLU A 725 -25.88 -12.54 -3.91
C GLU A 725 -26.49 -13.93 -4.08
N THR A 726 -27.26 -14.36 -3.09
CA THR A 726 -28.11 -15.56 -3.20
C THR A 726 -29.58 -15.13 -3.24
N ALA A 727 -30.51 -16.09 -3.28
CA ALA A 727 -31.93 -15.78 -3.17
C ALA A 727 -32.25 -14.93 -1.93
N ASP A 728 -31.60 -15.23 -0.80
CA ASP A 728 -31.99 -14.70 0.51
C ASP A 728 -30.92 -13.83 1.18
N GLU A 729 -29.69 -13.77 0.66
CA GLU A 729 -28.56 -13.15 1.36
C GLU A 729 -27.68 -12.32 0.41
N TRP A 730 -27.08 -11.26 0.96
CA TRP A 730 -25.91 -10.59 0.40
C TRP A 730 -24.69 -11.03 1.20
N VAL A 731 -23.62 -11.40 0.51
CA VAL A 731 -22.35 -11.83 1.10
C VAL A 731 -21.23 -10.93 0.59
N LEU A 732 -20.69 -10.12 1.50
CA LEU A 732 -19.65 -9.14 1.20
C LEU A 732 -18.30 -9.68 1.66
N HIS A 733 -17.25 -9.47 0.87
CA HIS A 733 -15.90 -9.97 1.16
C HIS A 733 -14.97 -8.85 1.59
N GLY A 734 -14.51 -8.91 2.84
CA GLY A 734 -13.38 -8.14 3.35
C GLY A 734 -12.09 -8.93 3.26
N PHE A 735 -10.97 -8.26 2.97
CA PHE A 735 -9.65 -8.86 2.90
C PHE A 735 -8.65 -8.10 3.77
N SER A 736 -7.54 -8.74 4.13
CA SER A 736 -6.45 -8.08 4.89
C SER A 736 -6.03 -6.77 4.23
N HIS A 737 -5.96 -6.79 2.90
CA HIS A 737 -5.68 -5.64 2.05
C HIS A 737 -6.77 -5.53 0.97
N PRO A 738 -7.71 -4.57 1.06
CA PRO A 738 -8.80 -4.41 0.11
C PRO A 738 -8.33 -4.38 -1.35
N ASN A 739 -7.17 -3.76 -1.62
CA ASN A 739 -6.52 -3.78 -2.92
C ASN A 739 -4.99 -3.89 -2.75
N TYR A 740 -4.51 -5.07 -2.37
CA TYR A 740 -3.08 -5.32 -2.10
C TYR A 740 -2.16 -4.90 -3.26
N LEU A 741 -2.62 -5.04 -4.51
CA LEU A 741 -1.88 -4.62 -5.71
C LEU A 741 -1.67 -3.10 -5.76
N ALA A 742 -2.67 -2.30 -5.38
CA ALA A 742 -2.52 -0.85 -5.29
C ALA A 742 -1.77 -0.44 -4.01
N GLU A 743 -1.97 -1.15 -2.91
CA GLU A 743 -1.40 -0.82 -1.59
C GLU A 743 0.12 -1.03 -1.53
N PHE A 744 0.63 -2.08 -2.17
CA PHE A 744 2.02 -2.50 -2.14
C PHE A 744 2.76 -2.39 -3.49
N GLY A 745 2.04 -2.06 -4.56
CA GLY A 745 2.57 -1.82 -5.91
C GLY A 745 3.50 -2.93 -6.41
N SER A 746 4.74 -2.59 -6.79
CA SER A 746 5.71 -3.52 -7.39
C SER A 746 6.07 -4.72 -6.50
N HIS A 747 5.88 -4.60 -5.18
CA HIS A 747 6.17 -5.65 -4.20
C HIS A 747 4.90 -6.36 -3.71
N ALA A 748 3.74 -6.09 -4.31
CA ALA A 748 2.46 -6.58 -3.82
C ALA A 748 2.37 -8.10 -3.71
N GLN A 749 2.88 -8.82 -4.70
CA GLN A 749 2.79 -10.27 -4.78
C GLN A 749 3.73 -11.01 -3.81
N SER A 750 4.63 -10.31 -3.11
CA SER A 750 5.41 -10.86 -2.00
C SER A 750 4.92 -10.34 -0.65
N LYS A 751 4.67 -9.03 -0.54
CA LYS A 751 4.27 -8.37 0.71
C LYS A 751 2.92 -8.83 1.26
N VAL A 752 1.99 -9.23 0.38
CA VAL A 752 0.67 -9.70 0.79
C VAL A 752 0.75 -10.95 1.68
N TYR A 753 1.73 -11.83 1.47
CA TYR A 753 1.94 -13.02 2.30
C TYR A 753 2.58 -12.70 3.67
N GLU A 754 3.28 -11.57 3.78
CA GLU A 754 3.98 -11.16 5.02
C GLU A 754 3.06 -10.40 5.99
N LYS A 755 2.08 -9.66 5.46
CA LYS A 755 1.35 -8.61 6.20
C LYS A 755 -0.12 -8.92 6.50
N SER A 756 -0.63 -10.04 6.01
CA SER A 756 -2.05 -10.36 6.13
C SER A 756 -2.46 -10.86 7.51
N THR A 757 -3.66 -10.47 7.94
CA THR A 757 -4.21 -10.78 9.28
C THR A 757 -5.74 -10.78 9.25
N LEU A 758 -6.35 -11.57 10.14
CA LEU A 758 -7.81 -11.57 10.29
C LEU A 758 -8.33 -10.24 10.84
N ASP A 759 -7.56 -9.53 11.66
CA ASP A 759 -7.95 -8.23 12.22
C ASP A 759 -8.13 -7.19 11.11
N LEU A 760 -7.22 -7.15 10.13
CA LEU A 760 -7.35 -6.27 8.97
C LEU A 760 -8.52 -6.69 8.07
N ALA A 761 -8.69 -7.99 7.83
CA ALA A 761 -9.79 -8.52 7.02
C ALA A 761 -11.17 -8.24 7.63
N MET A 762 -11.32 -8.44 8.95
CA MET A 762 -12.53 -8.11 9.70
C MET A 762 -12.84 -6.62 9.62
N ARG A 763 -11.81 -5.78 9.69
CA ARG A 763 -11.98 -4.33 9.57
C ARG A 763 -12.44 -3.91 8.18
N ASP A 764 -11.88 -4.50 7.14
CA ASP A 764 -12.31 -4.25 5.77
C ASP A 764 -13.75 -4.73 5.54
N ALA A 765 -14.11 -5.92 6.05
CA ALA A 765 -15.48 -6.43 6.03
C ALA A 765 -16.45 -5.47 6.73
N PHE A 766 -16.07 -4.93 7.90
CA PHE A 766 -16.83 -3.89 8.59
C PHE A 766 -17.02 -2.64 7.71
N ILE A 767 -15.93 -2.10 7.14
CA ILE A 767 -15.97 -0.89 6.31
C ILE A 767 -16.91 -1.08 5.11
N LYS A 768 -16.80 -2.22 4.42
CA LYS A 768 -17.61 -2.56 3.25
C LYS A 768 -19.08 -2.76 3.62
N THR A 769 -19.36 -3.45 4.72
CA THR A 769 -20.72 -3.67 5.24
C THR A 769 -21.38 -2.36 5.64
N ARG A 770 -20.66 -1.51 6.38
CA ARG A 770 -21.12 -0.17 6.75
C ARG A 770 -21.45 0.64 5.50
N ARG A 771 -20.52 0.70 4.54
CA ARG A 771 -20.72 1.43 3.30
C ARG A 771 -21.92 0.91 2.53
N PHE A 772 -22.06 -0.41 2.39
CA PHE A 772 -23.19 -1.05 1.70
C PHE A 772 -24.54 -0.70 2.35
N LEU A 773 -24.66 -0.82 3.67
CA LEU A 773 -25.89 -0.49 4.40
C LEU A 773 -26.24 1.01 4.25
N MET A 774 -25.25 1.89 4.30
CA MET A 774 -25.48 3.32 4.14
C MET A 774 -25.88 3.69 2.70
N THR A 775 -25.17 3.17 1.69
CA THR A 775 -25.39 3.57 0.29
C THR A 775 -26.58 2.86 -0.35
N THR A 776 -26.83 1.61 0.01
CA THR A 776 -27.84 0.76 -0.64
C THR A 776 -29.14 0.72 0.15
N LYS A 777 -29.07 0.77 1.49
CA LYS A 777 -30.24 0.71 2.38
C LYS A 777 -30.59 2.05 3.02
N GLY A 778 -29.81 3.10 2.74
CA GLY A 778 -30.10 4.47 3.18
C GLY A 778 -29.97 4.68 4.69
N LEU A 779 -29.31 3.74 5.40
CA LEU A 779 -29.11 3.85 6.84
C LEU A 779 -28.07 4.93 7.17
N SER A 780 -28.23 5.61 8.30
CA SER A 780 -27.15 6.40 8.89
C SER A 780 -25.99 5.49 9.34
N GLU A 781 -24.82 6.08 9.61
CA GLU A 781 -23.67 5.32 10.11
C GLU A 781 -23.99 4.63 11.46
N ASP A 782 -24.66 5.33 12.38
CA ASP A 782 -25.03 4.79 13.69
C ASP A 782 -26.03 3.63 13.58
N GLU A 783 -27.03 3.74 12.69
CA GLU A 783 -27.99 2.66 12.41
C GLU A 783 -27.29 1.45 11.76
N ALA A 784 -26.40 1.69 10.79
CA ALA A 784 -25.65 0.62 10.13
C ALA A 784 -24.78 -0.15 11.14
N ILE A 785 -24.08 0.57 12.03
CA ILE A 785 -23.27 -0.04 13.10
C ILE A 785 -24.15 -0.86 14.05
N SER A 786 -25.29 -0.30 14.49
CA SER A 786 -26.21 -1.02 15.37
C SER A 786 -26.74 -2.30 14.70
N LEU A 787 -27.24 -2.20 13.46
CA LEU A 787 -27.80 -3.34 12.73
C LEU A 787 -26.76 -4.44 12.51
N MET A 788 -25.56 -4.09 12.02
CA MET A 788 -24.54 -5.10 11.75
C MET A 788 -24.01 -5.78 13.01
N SER A 789 -24.14 -5.14 14.18
CA SER A 789 -23.73 -5.73 15.45
C SER A 789 -24.71 -6.78 15.99
N VAL A 790 -25.98 -6.75 15.55
CA VAL A 790 -27.05 -7.60 16.11
C VAL A 790 -27.66 -8.57 15.12
N ALA A 791 -27.45 -8.37 13.81
CA ALA A 791 -28.12 -9.16 12.78
C ALA A 791 -27.30 -9.41 11.49
N VAL A 792 -26.03 -9.01 11.45
CA VAL A 792 -25.09 -9.39 10.37
C VAL A 792 -24.06 -10.36 10.94
N ASP A 793 -23.90 -11.51 10.29
CA ASP A 793 -22.93 -12.52 10.71
C ASP A 793 -21.61 -12.29 9.97
N PHE A 794 -20.52 -12.17 10.71
CA PHE A 794 -19.16 -12.12 10.16
C PHE A 794 -18.47 -13.47 10.35
N GLY A 795 -17.99 -14.06 9.26
CA GLY A 795 -17.33 -15.36 9.24
C GLY A 795 -15.95 -15.30 8.58
N VAL A 796 -15.04 -16.15 9.02
CA VAL A 796 -13.74 -16.31 8.34
C VAL A 796 -13.98 -17.04 7.03
N THR A 797 -13.49 -16.49 5.92
CA THR A 797 -13.61 -17.11 4.60
C THR A 797 -12.46 -18.10 4.41
N GLN A 798 -11.24 -17.57 4.46
CA GLN A 798 -9.99 -18.32 4.38
C GLN A 798 -8.87 -17.60 5.16
N VAL A 799 -7.83 -18.35 5.51
CA VAL A 799 -6.59 -17.84 6.16
C VAL A 799 -5.32 -18.42 5.52
N VAL A 800 -5.35 -18.70 4.22
CA VAL A 800 -4.29 -19.48 3.56
C VAL A 800 -3.76 -18.87 2.26
N ASP A 801 -4.43 -17.84 1.71
CA ASP A 801 -4.13 -17.35 0.35
C ASP A 801 -3.30 -16.07 0.30
N GLY A 802 -2.43 -15.88 1.28
CA GLY A 802 -1.77 -14.58 1.47
C GLY A 802 -2.78 -13.55 1.94
N ASN A 803 -3.65 -13.01 1.08
CA ASN A 803 -4.65 -12.00 1.43
C ASN A 803 -5.88 -12.63 2.13
N TRP A 804 -5.81 -12.79 3.45
CA TRP A 804 -6.88 -13.49 4.20
C TRP A 804 -8.23 -12.80 4.12
N GLY A 805 -9.30 -13.59 4.18
CA GLY A 805 -10.67 -13.14 3.93
C GLY A 805 -11.63 -13.30 5.10
N VAL A 806 -12.50 -12.31 5.30
CA VAL A 806 -13.67 -12.35 6.21
C VAL A 806 -14.91 -11.95 5.40
N HIS A 807 -15.98 -12.72 5.49
CA HIS A 807 -17.24 -12.40 4.83
C HIS A 807 -18.29 -11.90 5.82
N ALA A 808 -19.15 -10.99 5.37
CA ALA A 808 -20.31 -10.50 6.10
C ALA A 808 -21.59 -10.97 5.40
N ILE A 809 -22.51 -11.60 6.14
CA ILE A 809 -23.77 -12.14 5.62
C ILE A 809 -24.93 -11.24 6.08
N ILE A 810 -25.62 -10.65 5.10
CA ILE A 810 -26.77 -9.79 5.33
C ILE A 810 -28.01 -10.47 4.72
N ARG A 811 -28.92 -10.94 5.58
CA ARG A 811 -30.22 -11.51 5.15
C ARG A 811 -31.12 -10.44 4.54
N LYS A 812 -31.63 -10.69 3.33
CA LYS A 812 -32.54 -9.79 2.61
C LYS A 812 -33.86 -9.58 3.34
N SER A 813 -34.35 -10.62 4.02
CA SER A 813 -35.61 -10.60 4.77
C SER A 813 -35.64 -9.61 5.94
N MET A 814 -34.50 -9.02 6.34
CA MET A 814 -34.45 -7.97 7.36
C MET A 814 -34.98 -6.63 6.85
N PHE A 815 -35.01 -6.42 5.54
CA PHE A 815 -35.46 -5.19 4.92
C PHE A 815 -36.85 -5.43 4.34
N ILE A 816 -37.87 -4.91 5.02
CA ILE A 816 -39.24 -4.84 4.51
C ILE A 816 -39.38 -3.62 3.60
N ASP A 817 -40.14 -3.74 2.51
CA ASP A 817 -40.52 -2.58 1.73
C ASP A 817 -41.33 -1.64 2.65
N GLY A 818 -40.94 -0.36 2.72
CA GLY A 818 -41.62 0.61 3.56
C GLY A 818 -43.03 0.90 3.07
N ASP A 819 -44.00 0.96 3.99
CA ASP A 819 -45.34 1.53 3.76
C ASP A 819 -45.28 3.02 3.39
#